data_AF-A0A635R843-F1
#
_entry.id   AF-A0A635R843-F1
#
_cell.length_a   1.000
_cell.length_b   1.000
_cell.length_c   1.000
_cell.angle_alpha   90.00
_cell.angle_beta   90.00
_cell.angle_gamma   90.00
#
_symmetry.space_group_name_H-M   'P 1'
#
loop_
_entity.id
_entity.type
_entity.pdbx_description
1 polymer ?
#
loop_
_entity_poly.entity_id
_entity_poly.type
_entity_poly.pdbx_seq_one_letter_code
_entity_poly.pdbx_strand_id
1 'polypeptide(L)'
;MAKKLLLFAHNPAAMQTMLLNQLQDVEDADGQIYLRDPTDPVVYLAEMGTMMGHATLMGLQESIPKTFPSMAQTYDDLFRHMSDVDYVDVFAQPATTELLLLIDVDSLISKAFPLQIAGVRKVVIPRDTVFTVSGYTFAIQYPIEIRVLPYGTNENPAFQVLWITETQSPISPVSTNALEWELTSTNTTSSQLLAIHIPVMQYAVKEESNTVEGNNTFVMTRAYTNKFFYVRVWMKATGSNKWVEIQHTHSRDVYDPNTPTALIQVGNGNIRCTIPSIYMAKNLVSGTIRMDVYTTLGPLELDISAYPSDEYSFSLRDLNEEYDANYINPIKAFSIKQLAAKAGKMLSGGRSQLSFSDLRTRVVNNAVGARKLPVTEKQLEATVSDYGLTLSKPNDYVTSRTYFMTAPMLESTIANVSSPIGTITAPFYFSWNELVNLPTVKVNGNRLTILPDTLYRFTDTSLTVDAEMTVLAKTMRKEDLINAANTNRYLFTPFHYVVDINNKAIDVRIYQLDKPLLNSKRFIATNVSTELSVVTADYTIEKTEAGYVLRTVTKSEAPYQALTDDQVFAQLSFRPRNSDNTLAYINGTLVGKQGSERVWEFLLETNLDVDRNDELVLTNTRINGSNPTETPVALLTDFNLFYGCTGYYPGNYERVEMDALITAPSRDAIGITHEIFKIELGKAMTYYWRKARAVTDSINYEYYDKDVLATWEIDVVKRDENGVPVYTYDAGRTPPLQITYEHRKGDPKLDETGQQIILHREGDLVKDEYGNPKIAKSRSIKFRSEMAVFDARYKFATTASAKSYLNAVIENIVNYVTVVLPTLKPMLLERTEGYFVPITTMGYIDARTEDGVVTPIPAENQFTVRYYLTAANRSNSDLLTQIRKKTSQVINDYLGSHLTISATEIGNKLSETLDTSIIGVELDAMGPDKDMRLFTVVSEAARATIGKKLDIEASGDIGLKDDVVIVYNRHDTTAD
;
A
#
# COMPACT_ATOMS: atom_id res chain seq x y z
N MET A 1 37.69 47.34 -25.91
CA MET A 1 38.36 46.15 -26.50
C MET A 1 37.81 44.84 -25.96
N ALA A 2 37.90 44.57 -24.65
CA ALA A 2 37.46 43.30 -24.03
C ALA A 2 36.04 42.83 -24.40
N LYS A 3 35.03 43.73 -24.38
CA LYS A 3 33.65 43.40 -24.80
C LYS A 3 33.52 42.94 -26.26
N LYS A 4 34.35 43.47 -27.17
CA LYS A 4 34.34 43.11 -28.59
C LYS A 4 35.11 41.81 -28.86
N LEU A 5 36.19 41.55 -28.11
CA LEU A 5 36.96 40.29 -28.20
C LEU A 5 36.11 39.07 -27.80
N LEU A 6 35.27 39.19 -26.77
CA LEU A 6 34.31 38.14 -26.38
C LEU A 6 33.29 37.82 -27.48
N LEU A 7 32.88 38.82 -28.28
CA LEU A 7 31.94 38.63 -29.39
C LEU A 7 32.54 37.76 -30.51
N PHE A 8 33.86 37.81 -30.67
CA PHE A 8 34.61 37.05 -31.66
C PHE A 8 35.28 35.78 -31.08
N ALA A 9 34.93 35.37 -29.86
CA ALA A 9 35.52 34.20 -29.19
C ALA A 9 35.49 32.90 -30.02
N HIS A 10 34.51 32.77 -30.92
CA HIS A 10 34.35 31.62 -31.82
C HIS A 10 35.01 31.81 -33.21
N ASN A 11 35.67 32.94 -33.45
CA ASN A 11 36.34 33.27 -34.70
C ASN A 11 37.74 33.88 -34.40
N PRO A 12 38.77 33.03 -34.22
CA PRO A 12 40.13 33.49 -33.89
C PRO A 12 40.73 34.41 -34.94
N ALA A 13 40.39 34.23 -36.22
CA ALA A 13 40.83 35.10 -37.31
C ALA A 13 40.29 36.54 -37.14
N ALA A 14 39.02 36.70 -36.77
CA ALA A 14 38.43 38.02 -36.51
C ALA A 14 39.03 38.68 -35.25
N MET A 15 39.38 37.89 -34.22
CA MET A 15 40.09 38.40 -33.04
C MET A 15 41.49 38.91 -33.40
N GLN A 16 42.22 38.16 -34.23
CA GLN A 16 43.54 38.55 -34.72
C GLN A 16 43.45 39.82 -35.56
N THR A 17 42.51 39.91 -36.51
CA THR A 17 42.29 41.12 -37.30
C THR A 17 41.99 42.33 -36.43
N MET A 18 41.15 42.19 -35.40
CA MET A 18 40.84 43.28 -34.47
C MET A 18 42.06 43.73 -33.66
N LEU A 19 42.90 42.81 -33.18
CA LEU A 19 44.13 43.12 -32.45
C LEU A 19 45.14 43.84 -33.35
N LEU A 20 45.31 43.38 -34.59
CA LEU A 20 46.22 43.98 -35.56
C LEU A 20 45.74 45.38 -35.99
N ASN A 21 44.43 45.56 -36.22
CA ASN A 21 43.86 46.88 -36.54
C ASN A 21 44.05 47.87 -35.38
N GLN A 22 43.88 47.44 -34.13
CA GLN A 22 44.12 48.32 -32.99
C GLN A 22 45.61 48.65 -32.82
N LEU A 23 46.51 47.73 -33.15
CA LEU A 23 47.96 47.99 -33.14
C LEU A 23 48.33 49.05 -34.19
N GLN A 24 47.65 49.05 -35.35
CA GLN A 24 47.80 50.10 -36.36
C GLN A 24 47.23 51.46 -35.91
N ASP A 25 46.22 51.46 -35.04
CA ASP A 25 45.60 52.68 -34.48
C ASP A 25 46.43 53.34 -33.36
N VAL A 26 47.48 52.69 -32.84
CA VAL A 26 48.37 53.29 -31.84
C VAL A 26 49.42 54.15 -32.55
N GLU A 27 49.27 55.46 -32.46
CA GLU A 27 50.27 56.42 -32.96
C GLU A 27 51.50 56.43 -32.05
N ASP A 28 52.66 56.04 -32.59
CA ASP A 28 53.96 56.34 -31.98
C ASP A 28 54.40 57.77 -32.36
N ALA A 29 55.40 58.32 -31.68
CA ALA A 29 55.84 59.72 -31.84
C ALA A 29 56.22 60.13 -33.30
N ASP A 30 56.46 59.15 -34.18
CA ASP A 30 56.78 59.32 -35.60
C ASP A 30 55.66 58.89 -36.58
N GLY A 31 54.45 58.61 -36.08
CA GLY A 31 53.23 58.63 -36.90
C GLY A 31 53.06 57.52 -37.95
N GLN A 32 53.39 56.25 -37.64
CA GLN A 32 52.63 55.04 -38.05
C GLN A 32 53.39 53.73 -37.73
N ILE A 33 52.74 52.80 -37.05
CA ILE A 33 53.22 51.40 -36.91
C ILE A 33 52.89 50.64 -38.19
N TYR A 34 53.90 50.36 -39.02
CA TYR A 34 53.75 49.61 -40.28
C TYR A 34 54.00 48.11 -40.07
N LEU A 35 52.93 47.31 -40.03
CA LEU A 35 52.98 45.85 -40.14
C LEU A 35 53.13 45.48 -41.63
N ARG A 36 54.35 45.18 -42.08
CA ARG A 36 54.66 45.04 -43.52
C ARG A 36 54.46 43.64 -44.11
N ASP A 37 54.50 42.59 -43.29
CA ASP A 37 54.49 41.19 -43.78
C ASP A 37 53.75 40.26 -42.80
N PRO A 38 52.89 39.33 -43.25
CA PRO A 38 52.35 38.27 -42.40
C PRO A 38 53.41 37.39 -41.71
N THR A 39 54.69 37.41 -42.13
CA THR A 39 55.77 36.71 -41.42
C THR A 39 56.40 37.49 -40.25
N ASP A 40 55.92 38.70 -39.95
CA ASP A 40 56.44 39.52 -38.85
C ASP A 40 56.27 38.80 -37.50
N PRO A 41 57.32 38.72 -36.65
CA PRO A 41 57.24 38.13 -35.31
C PRO A 41 56.08 38.65 -34.45
N VAL A 42 55.69 39.93 -34.61
CA VAL A 42 54.56 40.54 -33.88
C VAL A 42 53.22 39.96 -34.36
N VAL A 43 53.08 39.68 -35.66
CA VAL A 43 51.88 39.05 -36.24
C VAL A 43 51.77 37.59 -35.79
N TYR A 44 52.88 36.85 -35.76
CA TYR A 44 52.93 35.48 -35.22
C TYR A 44 52.64 35.43 -33.71
N LEU A 45 53.14 36.40 -32.92
CA LEU A 45 52.82 36.49 -31.50
C LEU A 45 51.34 36.81 -31.28
N ALA A 46 50.74 37.66 -32.12
CA ALA A 46 49.30 37.92 -32.08
C ALA A 46 48.47 36.69 -32.48
N GLU A 47 48.92 35.91 -33.46
CA GLU A 47 48.31 34.63 -33.84
C GLU A 47 48.40 33.61 -32.70
N MET A 48 49.59 33.40 -32.15
CA MET A 48 49.79 32.49 -31.01
C MET A 48 48.97 32.92 -29.79
N GLY A 49 48.90 34.22 -29.50
CA GLY A 49 48.10 34.77 -28.41
C GLY A 49 46.59 34.58 -28.61
N THR A 50 46.09 34.77 -29.83
CA THR A 50 44.66 34.54 -30.15
C THR A 50 44.31 33.06 -30.19
N MET A 51 45.19 32.20 -30.69
CA MET A 51 45.03 30.75 -30.67
C MET A 51 45.07 30.20 -29.25
N MET A 52 46.00 30.65 -28.40
CA MET A 52 46.03 30.29 -26.98
C MET A 52 44.77 30.76 -26.24
N GLY A 53 44.31 31.99 -26.50
CA GLY A 53 43.08 32.53 -25.95
C GLY A 53 41.85 31.73 -26.37
N HIS A 54 41.74 31.40 -27.65
CA HIS A 54 40.66 30.57 -28.20
C HIS A 54 40.68 29.15 -27.64
N ALA A 55 41.84 28.48 -27.59
CA ALA A 55 41.98 27.15 -27.01
C ALA A 55 41.62 27.13 -25.52
N THR A 56 41.99 28.17 -24.76
CA THR A 56 41.60 28.31 -23.35
C THR A 56 40.08 28.48 -23.22
N LEU A 57 39.45 29.29 -24.07
CA LEU A 57 38.00 29.46 -24.09
C LEU A 57 37.26 28.17 -24.45
N MET A 58 37.75 27.41 -25.43
CA MET A 58 37.22 26.10 -25.79
C MET A 58 37.34 25.11 -24.61
N GLY A 59 38.50 25.06 -23.94
CA GLY A 59 38.69 24.21 -22.75
C GLY A 59 37.81 24.63 -21.56
N LEU A 60 37.57 25.93 -21.37
CA LEU A 60 36.60 26.43 -20.39
C LEU A 60 35.17 26.02 -20.76
N GLN A 61 34.78 26.13 -22.04
CA GLN A 61 33.46 25.69 -22.50
C GLN A 61 33.25 24.18 -22.33
N GLU A 62 34.29 23.36 -22.49
CA GLU A 62 34.21 21.92 -22.24
C GLU A 62 34.17 21.58 -20.73
N SER A 63 34.77 22.41 -19.87
CA SER A 63 34.79 22.18 -18.41
C SER A 63 33.56 22.73 -17.67
N ILE A 64 32.85 23.70 -18.23
CA ILE A 64 31.63 24.28 -17.63
C ILE A 64 30.52 23.21 -17.44
N PRO A 65 30.15 22.39 -18.45
CA PRO A 65 29.22 21.27 -18.28
C PRO A 65 29.63 20.27 -17.20
N LYS A 66 30.94 20.05 -17.01
CA LYS A 66 31.52 19.17 -15.98
C LYS A 66 31.55 19.80 -14.59
N THR A 67 31.23 21.09 -14.47
CA THR A 67 31.28 21.85 -13.21
C THR A 67 29.89 22.10 -12.65
N PHE A 68 28.88 22.20 -13.51
CA PHE A 68 27.50 22.46 -13.12
C PHE A 68 26.58 21.32 -13.57
N PRO A 69 25.89 20.62 -12.64
CA PRO A 69 25.06 19.46 -12.99
C PRO A 69 23.89 19.81 -13.90
N SER A 70 23.41 21.07 -13.85
CA SER A 70 22.33 21.56 -14.73
C SER A 70 22.76 21.71 -16.20
N MET A 71 24.06 21.84 -16.47
CA MET A 71 24.62 22.01 -17.82
C MET A 71 25.25 20.71 -18.35
N ALA A 72 25.23 19.62 -17.58
CA ALA A 72 25.74 18.32 -17.99
C ALA A 72 25.05 17.82 -19.26
N GLN A 73 25.86 17.28 -20.19
CA GLN A 73 25.38 16.74 -21.47
C GLN A 73 25.62 15.23 -21.59
N THR A 74 26.55 14.69 -20.80
CA THR A 74 26.91 13.27 -20.80
C THR A 74 26.88 12.68 -19.39
N TYR A 75 26.83 11.34 -19.28
CA TYR A 75 26.89 10.65 -18.00
C TYR A 75 28.19 10.94 -17.24
N ASP A 76 29.33 11.04 -17.95
CA ASP A 76 30.64 11.36 -17.36
C ASP A 76 30.64 12.74 -16.67
N ASP A 77 29.96 13.74 -17.26
CA ASP A 77 29.83 15.07 -16.63
C ASP A 77 29.07 14.98 -15.30
N LEU A 78 28.11 14.04 -15.21
CA LEU A 78 27.21 13.92 -14.08
C LEU A 78 27.80 13.11 -12.93
N PHE A 79 28.60 12.07 -13.23
CA PHE A 79 29.23 11.23 -12.21
C PHE A 79 30.12 12.03 -11.26
N ARG A 80 30.72 13.13 -11.71
CA ARG A 80 31.50 14.02 -10.83
C ARG A 80 30.69 14.62 -9.67
N HIS A 81 29.37 14.69 -9.81
CA HIS A 81 28.45 15.26 -8.82
C HIS A 81 27.79 14.22 -7.92
N MET A 82 28.18 12.95 -8.03
CA MET A 82 27.58 11.82 -7.32
C MET A 82 28.53 11.24 -6.28
N SER A 83 28.00 10.80 -5.14
CA SER A 83 28.75 10.05 -4.14
C SER A 83 28.84 8.56 -4.50
N ASP A 84 29.80 7.85 -3.91
CA ASP A 84 30.04 6.44 -4.23
C ASP A 84 28.83 5.54 -3.92
N VAL A 85 27.98 5.94 -2.96
CA VAL A 85 26.74 5.22 -2.60
C VAL A 85 25.62 5.48 -3.62
N ASP A 86 25.67 6.61 -4.32
CA ASP A 86 24.61 7.03 -5.24
C ASP A 86 24.63 6.22 -6.54
N TYR A 87 25.78 5.62 -6.90
CA TYR A 87 25.93 4.86 -8.14
C TYR A 87 25.14 3.56 -8.17
N VAL A 88 24.79 2.97 -7.01
CA VAL A 88 24.05 1.70 -6.94
C VAL A 88 22.65 1.82 -7.58
N ASP A 89 22.00 2.98 -7.45
CA ASP A 89 20.65 3.22 -7.97
C ASP A 89 20.65 3.80 -9.40
N VAL A 90 21.80 3.95 -10.04
CA VAL A 90 21.87 4.50 -11.42
C VAL A 90 21.68 3.42 -12.48
N PHE A 91 22.25 2.25 -12.21
CA PHE A 91 22.34 1.15 -13.15
C PHE A 91 21.13 0.20 -13.05
N ALA A 92 21.16 -0.91 -13.78
CA ALA A 92 20.05 -1.86 -13.78
C ALA A 92 19.95 -2.57 -12.44
N GLN A 93 18.74 -2.72 -11.89
CA GLN A 93 18.50 -3.42 -10.62
C GLN A 93 17.94 -4.83 -10.87
N PRO A 94 18.35 -5.82 -10.06
CA PRO A 94 17.89 -7.20 -10.19
C PRO A 94 16.48 -7.41 -9.64
N ALA A 95 15.76 -8.36 -10.21
CA ALA A 95 14.53 -8.90 -9.64
C ALA A 95 14.83 -9.75 -8.40
N THR A 96 13.88 -9.86 -7.47
CA THR A 96 14.06 -10.59 -6.21
C THR A 96 13.01 -11.68 -6.05
N THR A 97 13.39 -12.77 -5.41
CA THR A 97 12.49 -13.89 -5.11
C THR A 97 13.01 -14.68 -3.91
N GLU A 98 12.28 -15.71 -3.51
CA GLU A 98 12.56 -16.54 -2.35
C GLU A 98 12.68 -18.00 -2.80
N LEU A 99 13.82 -18.63 -2.51
CA LEU A 99 14.08 -20.03 -2.80
C LEU A 99 14.08 -20.84 -1.50
N LEU A 100 13.57 -22.07 -1.59
CA LEU A 100 13.55 -23.03 -0.50
C LEU A 100 14.75 -23.97 -0.64
N LEU A 101 15.68 -23.93 0.30
CA LEU A 101 16.79 -24.89 0.37
C LEU A 101 16.42 -26.03 1.33
N LEU A 102 16.27 -27.23 0.79
CA LEU A 102 15.94 -28.45 1.51
C LEU A 102 17.23 -29.22 1.83
N ILE A 103 17.50 -29.44 3.11
CA ILE A 103 18.68 -30.13 3.61
C ILE A 103 18.26 -31.30 4.51
N ASP A 104 18.90 -32.45 4.34
CA ASP A 104 18.74 -33.58 5.24
C ASP A 104 19.27 -33.28 6.67
N VAL A 105 18.41 -33.49 7.67
CA VAL A 105 18.68 -33.25 9.10
C VAL A 105 19.74 -34.20 9.66
N ASP A 106 19.73 -35.48 9.27
CA ASP A 106 20.70 -36.50 9.71
C ASP A 106 22.13 -36.15 9.26
N SER A 107 22.29 -35.72 8.02
CA SER A 107 23.56 -35.24 7.47
C SER A 107 24.01 -33.95 8.15
N LEU A 108 23.09 -33.03 8.43
CA LEU A 108 23.41 -31.78 9.11
C LEU A 108 23.92 -32.03 10.53
N ILE A 109 23.24 -32.88 11.30
CA ILE A 109 23.64 -33.21 12.67
C ILE A 109 24.94 -34.03 12.68
N SER A 110 25.11 -35.00 11.78
CA SER A 110 26.31 -35.85 11.78
C SER A 110 27.58 -35.14 11.29
N LYS A 111 27.46 -34.18 10.36
CA LYS A 111 28.63 -33.59 9.67
C LYS A 111 28.90 -32.12 10.03
N ALA A 112 28.03 -31.45 10.78
CA ALA A 112 28.29 -30.09 11.24
C ALA A 112 29.57 -30.00 12.08
N PHE A 113 30.39 -28.98 11.86
CA PHE A 113 31.71 -28.85 12.48
C PHE A 113 31.61 -28.15 13.85
N PRO A 114 32.30 -28.63 14.90
CA PRO A 114 32.20 -28.05 16.23
C PRO A 114 32.78 -26.63 16.31
N LEU A 115 32.08 -25.74 17.03
CA LEU A 115 32.61 -24.45 17.47
C LEU A 115 33.48 -24.63 18.72
N GLN A 116 34.44 -23.73 18.94
CA GLN A 116 35.34 -23.77 20.11
C GLN A 116 34.64 -23.50 21.46
N ILE A 117 33.32 -23.26 21.47
CA ILE A 117 32.53 -22.95 22.67
C ILE A 117 31.28 -23.84 22.72
N ALA A 118 31.08 -24.49 23.87
CA ALA A 118 29.82 -25.08 24.36
C ALA A 118 29.07 -26.05 23.43
N GLY A 119 29.73 -27.04 22.82
CA GLY A 119 29.05 -28.17 22.16
C GLY A 119 28.17 -27.83 20.95
N VAL A 120 28.16 -26.58 20.51
CA VAL A 120 27.44 -26.10 19.31
C VAL A 120 28.25 -26.50 18.09
N ARG A 121 27.59 -27.01 17.05
CA ARG A 121 28.20 -27.27 15.74
C ARG A 121 27.64 -26.30 14.72
N LYS A 122 28.41 -25.90 13.72
CA LYS A 122 27.93 -24.99 12.67
C LYS A 122 28.31 -25.44 11.27
N VAL A 123 27.53 -24.94 10.32
CA VAL A 123 27.72 -25.05 8.88
C VAL A 123 27.47 -23.69 8.27
N VAL A 124 28.28 -23.29 7.29
CA VAL A 124 28.20 -21.97 6.66
C VAL A 124 27.97 -22.10 5.16
N ILE A 125 26.95 -21.42 4.65
CA ILE A 125 26.75 -21.16 3.23
C ILE A 125 27.42 -19.83 2.92
N PRO A 126 28.46 -19.79 2.06
CA PRO A 126 29.18 -18.56 1.75
C PRO A 126 28.33 -17.52 1.04
N ARG A 127 28.71 -16.25 1.18
CA ARG A 127 27.98 -15.10 0.63
C ARG A 127 27.91 -15.03 -0.88
N ASP A 128 28.75 -15.74 -1.64
CA ASP A 128 28.77 -15.71 -3.11
C ASP A 128 28.09 -16.96 -3.71
N THR A 129 27.30 -17.67 -2.92
CA THR A 129 26.57 -18.87 -3.38
C THR A 129 25.60 -18.52 -4.50
N VAL A 130 25.67 -19.30 -5.58
CA VAL A 130 24.87 -19.11 -6.79
C VAL A 130 23.84 -20.23 -6.91
N PHE A 131 22.60 -19.84 -7.19
CA PHE A 131 21.47 -20.71 -7.47
C PHE A 131 21.08 -20.57 -8.94
N THR A 132 20.86 -21.67 -9.65
CA THR A 132 20.43 -21.67 -11.05
C THR A 132 19.10 -22.39 -11.16
N VAL A 133 18.13 -21.77 -11.83
CA VAL A 133 16.79 -22.33 -12.07
C VAL A 133 16.47 -22.14 -13.55
N SER A 134 16.34 -23.22 -14.32
CA SER A 134 16.01 -23.17 -15.76
C SER A 134 16.87 -22.18 -16.58
N GLY A 135 18.16 -22.09 -16.26
CA GLY A 135 19.10 -21.15 -16.90
C GLY A 135 19.13 -19.73 -16.33
N TYR A 136 18.24 -19.38 -15.39
CA TYR A 136 18.29 -18.13 -14.63
C TYR A 136 19.21 -18.24 -13.42
N THR A 137 20.14 -17.30 -13.29
CA THR A 137 21.09 -17.24 -12.17
C THR A 137 20.63 -16.28 -11.09
N PHE A 138 20.65 -16.75 -9.85
CA PHE A 138 20.39 -16.01 -8.62
C PHE A 138 21.57 -16.14 -7.65
N ALA A 139 21.74 -15.18 -6.76
CA ALA A 139 22.76 -15.23 -5.73
C ALA A 139 22.34 -14.49 -4.46
N ILE A 140 23.03 -14.79 -3.37
CA ILE A 140 22.91 -14.11 -2.08
C ILE A 140 24.06 -13.11 -1.89
N GLN A 141 23.92 -12.18 -0.95
CA GLN A 141 24.92 -11.14 -0.65
C GLN A 141 25.57 -11.32 0.72
N TYR A 142 24.98 -12.15 1.57
CA TYR A 142 25.43 -12.42 2.92
C TYR A 142 25.62 -13.93 3.10
N PRO A 143 26.52 -14.36 3.99
CA PRO A 143 26.65 -15.77 4.35
C PRO A 143 25.53 -16.19 5.30
N ILE A 144 25.07 -17.44 5.15
CA ILE A 144 24.09 -18.06 6.04
C ILE A 144 24.83 -18.98 7.00
N GLU A 145 24.62 -18.78 8.31
CA GLU A 145 25.10 -19.66 9.35
C GLU A 145 23.95 -20.56 9.85
N ILE A 146 24.16 -21.87 9.79
CA ILE A 146 23.28 -22.88 10.39
C ILE A 146 23.98 -23.45 11.62
N ARG A 147 23.44 -23.20 12.81
CA ARG A 147 23.95 -23.72 14.08
C ARG A 147 23.09 -24.89 14.55
N VAL A 148 23.74 -26.00 14.88
CA VAL A 148 23.16 -27.15 15.57
C VAL A 148 23.45 -27.00 17.05
N LEU A 149 22.39 -26.90 17.85
CA LEU A 149 22.50 -26.71 19.30
C LEU A 149 22.89 -28.02 20.01
N PRO A 150 23.46 -27.98 21.23
CA PRO A 150 24.08 -29.14 21.87
C PRO A 150 23.10 -30.28 22.21
N TYR A 151 21.81 -29.98 22.29
CA TYR A 151 20.73 -30.93 22.58
C TYR A 151 19.99 -31.41 21.33
N GLY A 152 20.38 -30.98 20.13
CA GLY A 152 19.77 -31.43 18.87
C GLY A 152 20.20 -32.87 18.54
N THR A 153 19.24 -33.78 18.50
CA THR A 153 19.42 -35.17 18.05
C THR A 153 18.70 -35.41 16.72
N ASN A 154 18.98 -36.52 16.03
CA ASN A 154 18.28 -36.88 14.79
C ASN A 154 16.77 -37.04 15.00
N GLU A 155 16.34 -37.35 16.22
CA GLU A 155 14.93 -37.50 16.60
C GLU A 155 14.28 -36.16 17.01
N ASN A 156 15.07 -35.23 17.59
CA ASN A 156 14.63 -33.89 18.01
C ASN A 156 15.65 -32.83 17.56
N PRO A 157 15.60 -32.40 16.28
CA PRO A 157 16.56 -31.44 15.74
C PRO A 157 16.34 -30.02 16.30
N ALA A 158 17.43 -29.38 16.73
CA ALA A 158 17.42 -28.01 17.25
C ALA A 158 18.41 -27.13 16.47
N PHE A 159 17.87 -26.20 15.68
CA PHE A 159 18.65 -25.36 14.76
C PHE A 159 18.45 -23.87 15.00
N GLN A 160 19.49 -23.08 14.70
CA GLN A 160 19.39 -21.64 14.50
C GLN A 160 19.95 -21.30 13.11
N VAL A 161 19.18 -20.60 12.28
CA VAL A 161 19.60 -20.16 10.95
C VAL A 161 19.66 -18.64 10.92
N LEU A 162 20.84 -18.09 10.64
CA LEU A 162 21.12 -16.66 10.77
C LEU A 162 21.91 -16.13 9.57
N TRP A 163 21.67 -14.88 9.19
CA TRP A 163 22.60 -14.09 8.37
C TRP A 163 23.77 -13.63 9.23
N ILE A 164 24.99 -13.74 8.69
CA ILE A 164 26.16 -13.09 9.27
C ILE A 164 26.26 -11.67 8.70
N THR A 165 25.96 -10.66 9.52
CA THR A 165 25.87 -9.25 9.09
C THR A 165 27.04 -8.38 9.54
N GLU A 166 28.16 -8.97 9.98
CA GLU A 166 29.33 -8.24 10.49
C GLU A 166 29.94 -7.29 9.44
N THR A 167 29.93 -7.70 8.18
CA THR A 167 30.29 -6.88 7.02
C THR A 167 29.03 -6.55 6.22
N GLN A 168 28.55 -5.31 6.32
CA GLN A 168 27.38 -4.89 5.54
C GLN A 168 27.74 -4.75 4.05
N SER A 169 26.97 -5.43 3.20
CA SER A 169 27.01 -5.25 1.75
C SER A 169 26.40 -3.89 1.37
N PRO A 170 27.06 -3.06 0.55
CA PRO A 170 26.48 -1.81 0.03
C PRO A 170 25.29 -2.02 -0.90
N ILE A 171 25.04 -3.26 -1.36
CA ILE A 171 23.99 -3.58 -2.34
C ILE A 171 22.63 -3.81 -1.65
N SER A 172 22.61 -4.36 -0.44
CA SER A 172 21.35 -4.73 0.24
C SER A 172 21.54 -4.79 1.75
N PRO A 173 21.37 -3.70 2.52
CA PRO A 173 21.45 -3.77 3.98
C PRO A 173 20.36 -4.69 4.53
N VAL A 174 20.73 -5.60 5.43
CA VAL A 174 19.79 -6.55 6.05
C VAL A 174 19.21 -5.93 7.33
N SER A 175 17.88 -5.92 7.45
CA SER A 175 17.16 -5.36 8.61
C SER A 175 17.01 -6.35 9.79
N THR A 176 17.11 -7.65 9.52
CA THR A 176 17.02 -8.74 10.52
C THR A 176 18.03 -9.84 10.24
N ASN A 177 18.73 -10.30 11.26
CA ASN A 177 19.73 -11.37 11.13
C ASN A 177 19.12 -12.78 11.15
N ALA A 178 17.83 -12.95 11.44
CA ALA A 178 17.19 -14.27 11.48
C ALA A 178 16.57 -14.66 10.14
N LEU A 179 16.81 -15.90 9.70
CA LEU A 179 16.18 -16.50 8.52
C LEU A 179 15.03 -17.40 8.93
N GLU A 180 13.96 -17.39 8.13
CA GLU A 180 12.81 -18.27 8.32
C GLU A 180 13.15 -19.70 7.85
N TRP A 181 12.76 -20.70 8.65
CA TRP A 181 12.98 -22.10 8.34
C TRP A 181 11.89 -22.98 8.96
N GLU A 182 11.63 -24.12 8.34
CA GLU A 182 10.67 -25.12 8.80
C GLU A 182 11.23 -26.54 8.67
N LEU A 183 10.64 -27.51 9.38
CA LEU A 183 10.95 -28.93 9.22
C LEU A 183 9.85 -29.57 8.39
N THR A 184 10.23 -30.27 7.33
CA THR A 184 9.32 -30.92 6.39
C THR A 184 9.75 -32.36 6.13
N SER A 185 8.85 -33.16 5.57
CA SER A 185 9.13 -34.53 5.14
C SER A 185 8.49 -34.75 3.77
N THR A 186 9.24 -35.32 2.83
CA THR A 186 8.70 -35.65 1.50
C THR A 186 8.17 -37.09 1.48
N ASN A 187 7.12 -37.34 0.69
CA ASN A 187 6.51 -38.68 0.57
C ASN A 187 7.46 -39.75 0.00
N THR A 188 8.62 -39.35 -0.51
CA THR A 188 9.62 -40.19 -1.18
C THR A 188 10.77 -40.62 -0.27
N THR A 189 10.90 -40.06 0.93
CA THR A 189 12.04 -40.30 1.82
C THR A 189 11.64 -40.32 3.29
N SER A 190 12.18 -41.26 4.07
CA SER A 190 11.89 -41.40 5.51
C SER A 190 12.65 -40.41 6.41
N SER A 191 13.53 -39.58 5.86
CA SER A 191 14.36 -38.62 6.60
C SER A 191 13.67 -37.26 6.73
N GLN A 192 13.78 -36.62 7.90
CA GLN A 192 13.36 -35.24 8.12
C GLN A 192 14.24 -34.28 7.31
N LEU A 193 13.63 -33.27 6.71
CA LEU A 193 14.29 -32.23 5.93
C LEU A 193 14.13 -30.87 6.62
N LEU A 194 15.23 -30.13 6.72
CA LEU A 194 15.24 -28.73 7.09
C LEU A 194 15.03 -27.89 5.82
N ALA A 195 13.94 -27.14 5.76
CA ALA A 195 13.62 -26.22 4.68
C ALA A 195 13.93 -24.79 5.11
N ILE A 196 14.86 -24.14 4.41
CA ILE A 196 15.30 -22.77 4.72
C ILE A 196 14.79 -21.83 3.63
N HIS A 197 14.12 -20.75 4.04
CA HIS A 197 13.61 -19.71 3.16
C HIS A 197 14.70 -18.69 2.87
N ILE A 198 15.29 -18.74 1.68
CA ILE A 198 16.42 -17.89 1.28
C ILE A 198 15.94 -16.81 0.31
N PRO A 199 15.94 -15.52 0.71
CA PRO A 199 15.75 -14.43 -0.24
C PRO A 199 16.97 -14.33 -1.15
N VAL A 200 16.74 -14.35 -2.47
CA VAL A 200 17.78 -14.31 -3.50
C VAL A 200 17.50 -13.19 -4.50
N MET A 201 18.56 -12.70 -5.13
CA MET A 201 18.47 -11.68 -6.19
C MET A 201 18.95 -12.25 -7.52
N GLN A 202 18.31 -11.84 -8.61
CA GLN A 202 18.64 -12.26 -9.98
C GLN A 202 19.86 -11.48 -10.51
N TYR A 203 21.07 -11.98 -10.23
CA TYR A 203 22.30 -11.49 -10.85
C TYR A 203 23.34 -12.59 -11.04
N ALA A 204 24.25 -12.37 -11.97
CA ALA A 204 25.41 -13.21 -12.22
C ALA A 204 26.70 -12.42 -11.95
N VAL A 205 27.68 -13.09 -11.34
CA VAL A 205 29.00 -12.51 -11.01
C VAL A 205 30.08 -13.15 -11.88
N LYS A 206 30.81 -12.32 -12.61
CA LYS A 206 31.99 -12.71 -13.37
C LYS A 206 33.24 -12.08 -12.74
N GLU A 207 34.16 -12.93 -12.30
CA GLU A 207 35.43 -12.53 -11.71
C GLU A 207 36.56 -12.64 -12.74
N GLU A 208 37.43 -11.64 -12.82
CA GLU A 208 38.69 -11.73 -13.56
C GLU A 208 39.80 -10.99 -12.79
N SER A 209 40.99 -11.59 -12.72
CA SER A 209 42.14 -11.07 -11.97
C SER A 209 43.35 -10.80 -12.86
N ASN A 210 44.04 -9.69 -12.61
CA ASN A 210 45.30 -9.33 -13.26
C ASN A 210 46.33 -8.91 -12.21
N THR A 211 47.58 -9.27 -12.45
CA THR A 211 48.72 -8.84 -11.61
C THR A 211 49.13 -7.43 -11.98
N VAL A 212 49.52 -6.63 -10.98
CA VAL A 212 50.06 -5.29 -11.22
C VAL A 212 51.55 -5.36 -11.50
N GLU A 213 51.97 -4.81 -12.65
CA GLU A 213 53.37 -4.76 -13.06
C GLU A 213 53.89 -3.31 -13.07
N GLY A 214 54.83 -3.00 -12.17
CA GLY A 214 55.51 -1.70 -12.10
C GLY A 214 54.71 -0.57 -11.43
N ASN A 215 55.20 0.68 -11.59
CA ASN A 215 54.63 1.89 -10.98
C ASN A 215 53.69 2.67 -11.91
N ASN A 216 53.32 2.08 -13.05
CA ASN A 216 52.45 2.72 -14.04
C ASN A 216 50.97 2.56 -13.67
N THR A 217 50.10 3.38 -14.27
CA THR A 217 48.65 3.27 -14.10
C THR A 217 48.17 1.88 -14.53
N PHE A 218 47.45 1.19 -13.63
CA PHE A 218 46.86 -0.11 -13.94
C PHE A 218 45.53 0.09 -14.68
N VAL A 219 45.34 -0.62 -15.78
CA VAL A 219 44.10 -0.59 -16.58
C VAL A 219 43.66 -2.02 -16.88
N MET A 220 42.41 -2.32 -16.59
CA MET A 220 41.75 -3.58 -16.91
C MET A 220 40.42 -3.30 -17.60
N THR A 221 40.16 -3.92 -18.75
CA THR A 221 38.89 -3.79 -19.48
C THR A 221 38.23 -5.15 -19.61
N ARG A 222 36.91 -5.21 -19.38
CA ARG A 222 36.14 -6.45 -19.39
C ARG A 222 34.82 -6.30 -20.12
N ALA A 223 34.50 -7.28 -20.95
CA ALA A 223 33.21 -7.38 -21.61
C ALA A 223 32.17 -8.05 -20.70
N TYR A 224 30.93 -7.60 -20.81
CA TYR A 224 29.77 -8.14 -20.11
C TYR A 224 28.58 -8.23 -21.07
N THR A 225 27.71 -9.23 -20.89
CA THR A 225 26.62 -9.54 -21.84
C THR A 225 25.27 -9.00 -21.38
N ASN A 226 24.92 -9.21 -20.10
CA ASN A 226 23.66 -8.76 -19.50
C ASN A 226 23.73 -7.28 -19.09
N LYS A 227 22.68 -6.70 -18.49
CA LYS A 227 22.74 -5.29 -18.05
C LYS A 227 23.70 -5.15 -16.86
N PHE A 228 24.48 -4.08 -16.85
CA PHE A 228 25.36 -3.78 -15.72
C PHE A 228 24.53 -3.42 -14.48
N PHE A 229 24.86 -4.05 -13.35
CA PHE A 229 24.25 -3.75 -12.05
C PHE A 229 25.25 -3.08 -11.13
N TYR A 230 26.38 -3.73 -10.85
CA TYR A 230 27.36 -3.26 -9.89
C TYR A 230 28.74 -3.86 -10.17
N VAL A 231 29.79 -3.32 -9.54
CA VAL A 231 31.14 -3.88 -9.59
C VAL A 231 31.79 -3.85 -8.21
N ARG A 232 32.60 -4.85 -7.89
CA ARG A 232 33.53 -4.79 -6.76
C ARG A 232 34.95 -4.98 -7.23
N VAL A 233 35.88 -4.29 -6.61
CA VAL A 233 37.31 -4.39 -6.91
C VAL A 233 38.02 -4.85 -5.64
N TRP A 234 38.83 -5.89 -5.76
CA TRP A 234 39.58 -6.47 -4.67
C TRP A 234 41.06 -6.44 -4.99
N MET A 235 41.89 -6.30 -3.97
CA MET A 235 43.33 -6.50 -4.08
C MET A 235 43.82 -7.58 -3.14
N LYS A 236 44.83 -8.28 -3.61
CA LYS A 236 45.64 -9.21 -2.83
C LYS A 236 47.08 -8.71 -2.85
N ALA A 237 47.49 -8.09 -1.75
CA ALA A 237 48.83 -7.53 -1.60
C ALA A 237 49.92 -8.60 -1.74
N THR A 238 51.09 -8.21 -2.25
CA THR A 238 52.23 -9.12 -2.43
C THR A 238 52.64 -9.73 -1.09
N GLY A 239 52.55 -11.06 -0.96
CA GLY A 239 52.88 -11.80 0.27
C GLY A 239 51.72 -11.97 1.27
N SER A 240 50.53 -11.44 0.97
CA SER A 240 49.30 -11.70 1.74
C SER A 240 48.43 -12.74 1.03
N ASN A 241 47.76 -13.60 1.81
CA ASN A 241 46.75 -14.52 1.29
C ASN A 241 45.32 -13.96 1.33
N LYS A 242 45.11 -12.76 1.89
CA LYS A 242 43.78 -12.16 2.07
C LYS A 242 43.44 -11.16 0.98
N TRP A 243 42.21 -11.23 0.48
CA TRP A 243 41.60 -10.21 -0.37
C TRP A 243 41.11 -9.03 0.48
N VAL A 244 41.39 -7.82 0.03
CA VAL A 244 40.94 -6.56 0.62
C VAL A 244 40.17 -5.77 -0.42
N GLU A 245 38.96 -5.33 -0.11
CA GLU A 245 38.14 -4.54 -1.04
C GLU A 245 38.76 -3.14 -1.23
N ILE A 246 38.87 -2.72 -2.49
CA ILE A 246 39.24 -1.35 -2.88
C ILE A 246 37.94 -0.61 -3.17
N GLN A 247 37.80 0.60 -2.64
CA GLN A 247 36.68 1.49 -2.97
C GLN A 247 36.67 1.78 -4.47
N HIS A 248 35.52 2.08 -5.04
CA HIS A 248 35.45 2.46 -6.44
C HIS A 248 34.52 3.65 -6.65
N THR A 249 34.81 4.41 -7.70
CA THR A 249 34.00 5.54 -8.12
C THR A 249 33.88 5.55 -9.63
N HIS A 250 32.77 6.09 -10.14
CA HIS A 250 32.59 6.29 -11.57
C HIS A 250 33.08 7.66 -12.05
N SER A 251 33.42 8.56 -11.12
CA SER A 251 34.05 9.84 -11.43
C SER A 251 35.50 9.64 -11.87
N ARG A 252 35.94 10.36 -12.90
CA ARG A 252 37.32 10.27 -13.41
C ARG A 252 38.31 11.13 -12.61
N ASP A 253 37.82 12.19 -12.00
CA ASP A 253 38.65 13.30 -11.50
C ASP A 253 38.54 13.50 -9.98
N VAL A 254 37.58 12.83 -9.32
CA VAL A 254 37.31 13.00 -7.89
C VAL A 254 37.56 11.69 -7.17
N TYR A 255 38.74 11.56 -6.56
CA TYR A 255 39.11 10.42 -5.72
C TYR A 255 40.12 10.87 -4.65
N ASP A 256 40.10 10.22 -3.48
CA ASP A 256 40.99 10.57 -2.36
C ASP A 256 42.42 10.06 -2.61
N PRO A 257 43.47 10.90 -2.62
CA PRO A 257 44.85 10.46 -2.85
C PRO A 257 45.45 9.58 -1.73
N ASN A 258 44.78 9.42 -0.58
CA ASN A 258 45.24 8.60 0.54
C ASN A 258 44.46 7.29 0.70
N THR A 259 43.28 7.18 0.11
CA THR A 259 42.43 5.99 0.17
C THR A 259 42.40 5.34 -1.22
N PRO A 260 42.91 4.11 -1.39
CA PRO A 260 42.98 3.50 -2.71
C PRO A 260 41.57 3.35 -3.32
N THR A 261 41.38 3.96 -4.49
CA THR A 261 40.08 4.02 -5.19
C THR A 261 40.25 3.60 -6.64
N ALA A 262 39.40 2.69 -7.12
CA ALA A 262 39.35 2.25 -8.50
C ALA A 262 38.38 3.13 -9.32
N LEU A 263 38.82 3.60 -10.48
CA LEU A 263 38.00 4.40 -11.40
C LEU A 263 37.30 3.46 -12.39
N ILE A 264 35.97 3.44 -12.37
CA ILE A 264 35.16 2.52 -13.17
C ILE A 264 34.41 3.29 -14.26
N GLN A 265 34.69 2.96 -15.52
CA GLN A 265 33.95 3.46 -16.67
C GLN A 265 33.10 2.36 -17.27
N VAL A 266 31.78 2.58 -17.33
CA VAL A 266 30.83 1.63 -17.90
C VAL A 266 30.47 2.11 -19.31
N GLY A 267 30.94 1.38 -20.31
CA GLY A 267 30.55 1.55 -21.71
C GLY A 267 29.51 0.52 -22.14
N ASN A 268 29.06 0.60 -23.40
CA ASN A 268 28.13 -0.37 -23.98
C ASN A 268 28.78 -1.76 -24.08
N GLY A 269 28.45 -2.64 -23.13
CA GLY A 269 28.93 -4.02 -23.08
C GLY A 269 30.36 -4.19 -22.55
N ASN A 270 31.06 -3.11 -22.16
CA ASN A 270 32.42 -3.16 -21.61
C ASN A 270 32.57 -2.28 -20.35
N ILE A 271 33.34 -2.74 -19.37
CA ILE A 271 33.72 -1.98 -18.17
C ILE A 271 35.23 -1.82 -18.16
N ARG A 272 35.70 -0.60 -17.93
CA ARG A 272 37.11 -0.27 -17.78
C ARG A 272 37.38 0.16 -16.34
N CYS A 273 38.20 -0.62 -15.64
CA CYS A 273 38.74 -0.30 -14.33
C CYS A 273 40.15 0.29 -14.49
N THR A 274 40.37 1.47 -13.89
CA THR A 274 41.66 2.14 -13.88
C THR A 274 42.06 2.44 -12.43
N ILE A 275 43.25 1.99 -12.01
CA ILE A 275 43.82 2.41 -10.72
C ILE A 275 44.90 3.46 -10.98
N PRO A 276 44.72 4.69 -10.45
CA PRO A 276 45.69 5.77 -10.56
C PRO A 276 47.10 5.38 -10.08
N SER A 277 48.13 5.83 -10.81
CA SER A 277 49.54 5.57 -10.48
C SER A 277 49.97 6.14 -9.12
N ILE A 278 49.26 7.15 -8.58
CA ILE A 278 49.53 7.71 -7.24
C ILE A 278 49.43 6.67 -6.13
N TYR A 279 48.51 5.70 -6.24
CA TYR A 279 48.34 4.65 -5.25
C TYR A 279 49.45 3.60 -5.32
N MET A 280 49.94 3.33 -6.54
CA MET A 280 51.09 2.45 -6.78
C MET A 280 52.38 3.10 -6.26
N ALA A 281 52.58 4.39 -6.55
CA ALA A 281 53.75 5.15 -6.09
C ALA A 281 53.82 5.28 -4.55
N LYS A 282 52.67 5.33 -3.88
CA LYS A 282 52.57 5.34 -2.40
C LYS A 282 52.59 3.94 -1.77
N ASN A 283 52.75 2.87 -2.55
CA ASN A 283 52.66 1.46 -2.10
C ASN A 283 51.32 1.10 -1.42
N LEU A 284 50.22 1.81 -1.74
CA LEU A 284 48.89 1.53 -1.19
C LEU A 284 48.19 0.37 -1.92
N VAL A 285 48.54 0.14 -3.19
CA VAL A 285 48.04 -0.98 -4.01
C VAL A 285 49.24 -1.79 -4.51
N SER A 286 49.19 -3.11 -4.35
CA SER A 286 50.22 -4.03 -4.84
C SER A 286 49.65 -5.44 -5.07
N GLY A 287 50.38 -6.28 -5.80
CA GLY A 287 50.05 -7.69 -6.00
C GLY A 287 49.00 -7.92 -7.10
N THR A 288 47.92 -8.63 -6.79
CA THR A 288 46.88 -9.01 -7.78
C THR A 288 45.60 -8.23 -7.54
N ILE A 289 45.01 -7.67 -8.59
CA ILE A 289 43.70 -7.01 -8.55
C ILE A 289 42.66 -7.93 -9.20
N ARG A 290 41.53 -8.12 -8.52
CA ARG A 290 40.36 -8.85 -9.05
C ARG A 290 39.19 -7.88 -9.20
N MET A 291 38.46 -7.99 -10.30
CA MET A 291 37.21 -7.26 -10.51
C MET A 291 36.06 -8.23 -10.65
N ASP A 292 35.05 -8.05 -9.81
CA ASP A 292 33.83 -8.84 -9.75
C ASP A 292 32.72 -8.00 -10.38
N VAL A 293 32.32 -8.35 -11.61
CA VAL A 293 31.27 -7.65 -12.35
C VAL A 293 29.93 -8.34 -12.11
N TYR A 294 28.97 -7.59 -11.60
CA TYR A 294 27.59 -8.03 -11.34
C TYR A 294 26.71 -7.59 -12.50
N THR A 295 26.02 -8.56 -13.12
CA THR A 295 25.11 -8.31 -14.23
C THR A 295 23.73 -8.91 -13.98
N THR A 296 22.69 -8.24 -14.46
CA THR A 296 21.28 -8.64 -14.28
C THR A 296 20.51 -8.58 -15.60
N LEU A 297 19.39 -9.30 -15.69
CA LEU A 297 18.46 -9.23 -16.82
C LEU A 297 17.56 -7.98 -16.74
N GLY A 298 17.44 -7.36 -15.56
CA GLY A 298 16.59 -6.19 -15.30
C GLY A 298 15.17 -6.59 -14.88
N PRO A 299 14.11 -5.97 -15.44
CA PRO A 299 12.74 -6.30 -15.06
C PRO A 299 12.39 -7.72 -15.52
N LEU A 300 11.99 -8.57 -14.58
CA LEU A 300 11.63 -9.95 -14.86
C LEU A 300 10.43 -10.37 -14.01
N GLU A 301 9.42 -10.95 -14.66
CA GLU A 301 8.23 -11.50 -14.03
C GLU A 301 8.04 -12.95 -14.48
N LEU A 302 8.25 -13.90 -13.56
CA LEU A 302 8.26 -15.32 -13.89
C LEU A 302 7.83 -16.15 -12.68
N ASP A 303 6.97 -17.14 -12.90
CA ASP A 303 6.69 -18.15 -11.89
C ASP A 303 7.79 -19.21 -11.91
N ILE A 304 8.74 -19.07 -11.00
CA ILE A 304 9.84 -20.02 -10.84
C ILE A 304 9.42 -21.34 -10.18
N SER A 305 8.18 -21.45 -9.66
CA SER A 305 7.65 -22.68 -9.05
C SER A 305 7.08 -23.67 -10.06
N ALA A 306 6.86 -23.24 -11.30
CA ALA A 306 6.37 -24.08 -12.39
C ALA A 306 7.45 -24.99 -13.00
N TYR A 307 8.73 -24.75 -12.70
CA TYR A 307 9.84 -25.53 -13.24
C TYR A 307 10.00 -26.86 -12.50
N PRO A 308 10.41 -27.94 -13.19
CA PRO A 308 10.63 -29.23 -12.57
C PRO A 308 11.89 -29.22 -11.69
N SER A 309 11.92 -30.06 -10.66
CA SER A 309 12.94 -30.06 -9.61
C SER A 309 14.37 -30.34 -10.10
N ASP A 310 14.54 -30.96 -11.26
CA ASP A 310 15.82 -31.26 -11.91
C ASP A 310 16.48 -30.03 -12.55
N GLU A 311 15.73 -28.97 -12.82
CA GLU A 311 16.25 -27.72 -13.36
C GLU A 311 16.82 -26.78 -12.29
N TYR A 312 16.72 -27.15 -11.01
CA TYR A 312 17.30 -26.40 -9.90
C TYR A 312 18.67 -26.94 -9.53
N SER A 313 19.66 -26.06 -9.45
CA SER A 313 20.99 -26.39 -8.94
C SER A 313 21.58 -25.23 -8.16
N PHE A 314 22.56 -25.53 -7.30
CA PHE A 314 23.36 -24.49 -6.67
C PHE A 314 24.83 -24.85 -6.63
N SER A 315 25.66 -23.82 -6.59
CA SER A 315 27.10 -23.89 -6.45
C SER A 315 27.54 -23.01 -5.29
N LEU A 316 28.12 -23.63 -4.27
CA LEU A 316 28.78 -22.94 -3.17
C LEU A 316 30.08 -22.30 -3.70
N ARG A 317 30.12 -20.97 -3.76
CA ARG A 317 31.33 -20.21 -4.11
C ARG A 317 31.71 -19.33 -2.93
N ASP A 318 32.99 -19.36 -2.57
CA ASP A 318 33.59 -18.42 -1.63
C ASP A 318 34.74 -17.73 -2.37
N LEU A 319 34.48 -16.55 -2.94
CA LEU A 319 35.47 -15.86 -3.76
C LEU A 319 36.63 -15.32 -2.93
N ASN A 320 36.40 -15.06 -1.65
CA ASN A 320 37.38 -14.41 -0.78
C ASN A 320 38.11 -15.36 0.16
N GLU A 321 37.70 -16.64 0.20
CA GLU A 321 38.18 -17.61 1.20
C GLU A 321 38.01 -17.05 2.62
N GLU A 322 36.86 -16.42 2.87
CA GLU A 322 36.55 -15.74 4.14
C GLU A 322 36.36 -16.72 5.30
N TYR A 323 35.91 -17.93 4.98
CA TYR A 323 35.59 -18.95 5.97
C TYR A 323 36.50 -20.16 5.84
N ASP A 324 36.83 -20.76 6.98
CA ASP A 324 37.54 -22.04 7.01
C ASP A 324 36.72 -23.09 6.25
N ALA A 325 37.37 -23.78 5.32
CA ALA A 325 36.80 -24.84 4.50
C ALA A 325 36.11 -25.93 5.35
N ASN A 326 36.54 -26.12 6.60
CA ASN A 326 35.89 -27.03 7.55
C ASN A 326 34.42 -26.71 7.84
N TYR A 327 34.00 -25.44 7.74
CA TYR A 327 32.59 -25.04 7.95
C TYR A 327 31.74 -25.08 6.68
N ILE A 328 32.35 -25.05 5.49
CA ILE A 328 31.66 -25.05 4.19
C ILE A 328 31.54 -26.47 3.62
N ASN A 329 32.61 -27.26 3.73
CA ASN A 329 32.69 -28.60 3.14
C ASN A 329 31.61 -29.59 3.60
N PRO A 330 31.08 -29.54 4.85
CA PRO A 330 30.00 -30.43 5.29
C PRO A 330 28.80 -30.46 4.34
N ILE A 331 28.38 -29.30 3.80
CA ILE A 331 27.23 -29.20 2.89
C ILE A 331 27.40 -30.05 1.63
N LYS A 332 28.61 -30.08 1.07
CA LYS A 332 28.91 -30.84 -0.15
C LYS A 332 28.65 -32.34 0.06
N ALA A 333 28.91 -32.84 1.26
CA ALA A 333 28.78 -34.23 1.64
C ALA A 333 27.35 -34.64 2.07
N PHE A 334 26.38 -33.72 2.13
CA PHE A 334 24.99 -34.04 2.51
C PHE A 334 24.31 -34.95 1.49
N SER A 335 23.57 -35.94 1.98
CA SER A 335 22.87 -36.94 1.16
C SER A 335 21.73 -36.30 0.37
N ILE A 336 20.95 -35.43 1.01
CA ILE A 336 19.88 -34.66 0.38
C ILE A 336 20.19 -33.17 0.51
N LYS A 337 20.28 -32.50 -0.65
CA LYS A 337 20.43 -31.05 -0.81
C LYS A 337 19.66 -30.65 -2.06
N GLN A 338 18.40 -30.28 -1.89
CA GLN A 338 17.51 -29.93 -3.00
C GLN A 338 17.09 -28.47 -2.91
N LEU A 339 16.79 -27.89 -4.06
CA LEU A 339 16.18 -26.56 -4.16
C LEU A 339 14.78 -26.72 -4.68
N ALA A 340 13.88 -25.92 -4.13
CA ALA A 340 12.54 -25.76 -4.62
C ALA A 340 12.16 -24.28 -4.59
N ALA A 341 11.16 -23.91 -5.37
CA ALA A 341 10.48 -22.63 -5.21
C ALA A 341 9.15 -22.88 -4.49
N LYS A 342 8.75 -21.93 -3.63
CA LYS A 342 7.45 -21.98 -2.95
C LYS A 342 6.33 -21.71 -3.95
N ALA A 343 5.32 -22.58 -3.97
CA ALA A 343 4.15 -22.39 -4.85
C ALA A 343 3.49 -21.03 -4.60
N GLY A 344 3.21 -20.29 -5.68
CA GLY A 344 2.52 -19.00 -5.64
C GLY A 344 3.40 -17.77 -5.39
N LYS A 345 4.73 -17.91 -5.26
CA LYS A 345 5.67 -16.79 -5.20
C LYS A 345 6.29 -16.54 -6.58
N MET A 346 5.81 -15.51 -7.27
CA MET A 346 6.38 -15.07 -8.55
C MET A 346 7.66 -14.27 -8.32
N LEU A 347 8.70 -14.54 -9.11
CA LEU A 347 9.85 -13.65 -9.25
C LEU A 347 9.33 -12.35 -9.89
N SER A 348 9.54 -11.22 -9.23
CA SER A 348 9.06 -9.93 -9.69
C SER A 348 10.03 -8.81 -9.32
N GLY A 349 9.91 -7.68 -10.02
CA GLY A 349 10.75 -6.51 -9.81
C GLY A 349 11.94 -6.45 -10.78
N GLY A 350 12.96 -5.70 -10.38
CA GLY A 350 14.07 -5.30 -11.24
C GLY A 350 13.75 -4.06 -12.08
N ARG A 351 14.80 -3.33 -12.47
CA ARG A 351 14.68 -2.09 -13.24
C ARG A 351 15.79 -2.02 -14.28
N SER A 352 15.52 -1.40 -15.42
CA SER A 352 16.58 -1.05 -16.37
C SER A 352 17.37 0.17 -15.87
N GLN A 353 18.54 0.42 -16.47
CA GLN A 353 19.32 1.63 -16.21
C GLN A 353 18.48 2.90 -16.45
N LEU A 354 18.66 3.91 -15.61
CA LEU A 354 17.99 5.20 -15.76
C LEU A 354 18.43 5.92 -17.05
N SER A 355 17.50 6.63 -17.68
CA SER A 355 17.84 7.50 -18.81
C SER A 355 18.67 8.70 -18.36
N PHE A 356 19.44 9.30 -19.28
CA PHE A 356 20.26 10.46 -18.95
C PHE A 356 19.42 11.64 -18.45
N SER A 357 18.24 11.88 -19.04
CA SER A 357 17.34 12.96 -18.61
C SER A 357 16.82 12.74 -17.19
N ASP A 358 16.47 11.49 -16.84
CA ASP A 358 15.96 11.16 -15.51
C ASP A 358 17.07 11.24 -14.47
N LEU A 359 18.24 10.69 -14.79
CA LEU A 359 19.41 10.75 -13.91
C LEU A 359 19.85 12.20 -13.69
N ARG A 360 19.93 13.03 -14.75
CA ARG A 360 20.25 14.46 -14.62
C ARG A 360 19.25 15.17 -13.72
N THR A 361 17.95 14.91 -13.90
CA THR A 361 16.90 15.50 -13.07
C THR A 361 17.05 15.07 -11.61
N ARG A 362 17.35 13.78 -11.35
CA ARG A 362 17.56 13.28 -10.00
C ARG A 362 18.83 13.88 -9.36
N VAL A 363 19.95 13.99 -10.08
CA VAL A 363 21.20 14.57 -9.55
C VAL A 363 21.06 16.07 -9.29
N VAL A 364 20.44 16.84 -10.20
CA VAL A 364 20.17 18.28 -9.99
C VAL A 364 19.30 18.50 -8.75
N ASN A 365 18.33 17.62 -8.52
CA ASN A 365 17.44 17.68 -7.35
C ASN A 365 17.99 16.95 -6.12
N ASN A 366 19.26 16.49 -6.16
CA ASN A 366 19.91 15.72 -5.11
C ASN A 366 19.08 14.51 -4.60
N ALA A 367 18.40 13.83 -5.52
CA ALA A 367 17.46 12.75 -5.29
C ALA A 367 18.05 11.35 -5.54
N VAL A 368 19.37 11.23 -5.73
CA VAL A 368 20.07 9.96 -5.99
C VAL A 368 20.71 9.42 -4.71
N GLY A 369 20.67 8.10 -4.51
CA GLY A 369 21.39 7.35 -3.46
C GLY A 369 20.79 7.37 -2.06
N ALA A 370 21.60 7.02 -1.06
CA ALA A 370 21.18 6.85 0.34
C ALA A 370 20.88 8.21 0.99
N ARG A 371 19.59 8.51 1.10
CA ARG A 371 19.09 9.85 1.39
C ARG A 371 19.29 10.20 2.87
N LYS A 372 20.11 11.23 3.13
CA LYS A 372 20.17 11.84 4.47
C LYS A 372 18.88 12.62 4.70
N LEU A 373 18.11 12.19 5.71
CA LEU A 373 16.97 12.94 6.23
C LEU A 373 17.45 14.34 6.65
N PRO A 374 16.71 15.43 6.32
CA PRO A 374 15.35 15.45 5.78
C PRO A 374 15.25 15.54 4.23
N VAL A 375 14.19 14.95 3.68
CA VAL A 375 13.90 14.89 2.23
C VAL A 375 13.16 16.15 1.80
N THR A 376 13.60 16.82 0.72
CA THR A 376 12.88 17.96 0.15
C THR A 376 11.57 17.51 -0.50
N GLU A 377 10.62 18.42 -0.67
CA GLU A 377 9.30 18.08 -1.23
C GLU A 377 9.37 17.43 -2.62
N LYS A 378 10.26 17.93 -3.50
CA LYS A 378 10.45 17.34 -4.83
C LYS A 378 11.06 15.94 -4.77
N GLN A 379 11.90 15.68 -3.78
CA GLN A 379 12.43 14.35 -3.53
C GLN A 379 11.33 13.42 -2.96
N LEU A 380 10.43 13.93 -2.12
CA LEU A 380 9.27 13.17 -1.65
C LEU A 380 8.35 12.81 -2.83
N GLU A 381 8.05 13.76 -3.71
CA GLU A 381 7.25 13.53 -4.92
C GLU A 381 7.87 12.43 -5.81
N ALA A 382 9.18 12.47 -6.04
CA ALA A 382 9.89 11.41 -6.78
C ALA A 382 9.80 10.04 -6.08
N THR A 383 9.92 10.01 -4.75
CA THR A 383 9.80 8.76 -3.96
C THR A 383 8.40 8.18 -4.05
N VAL A 384 7.39 9.03 -3.84
CA VAL A 384 5.98 8.65 -3.86
C VAL A 384 5.62 8.13 -5.26
N SER A 385 6.18 8.74 -6.32
CA SER A 385 6.07 8.25 -7.69
C SER A 385 6.77 6.89 -7.93
N ASP A 386 7.93 6.61 -7.30
CA ASP A 386 8.58 5.28 -7.40
C ASP A 386 7.67 4.16 -6.83
N TYR A 387 6.74 4.50 -5.93
CA TYR A 387 5.73 3.59 -5.39
C TYR A 387 4.37 3.64 -6.13
N GLY A 388 4.29 4.34 -7.27
CA GLY A 388 3.06 4.45 -8.07
C GLY A 388 1.98 5.34 -7.47
N LEU A 389 2.34 6.26 -6.56
CA LEU A 389 1.43 7.19 -5.90
C LEU A 389 1.62 8.61 -6.47
N THR A 390 0.54 9.40 -6.46
CA THR A 390 0.55 10.83 -6.81
C THR A 390 0.38 11.67 -5.55
N LEU A 391 1.28 12.64 -5.34
CA LEU A 391 1.29 13.52 -4.19
C LEU A 391 0.49 14.80 -4.46
N SER A 392 -0.47 15.12 -3.60
CA SER A 392 -1.18 16.41 -3.62
C SER A 392 -1.21 17.06 -2.23
N LYS A 393 -1.41 18.37 -2.21
CA LYS A 393 -1.35 19.21 -1.00
C LYS A 393 -2.68 19.93 -0.75
N PRO A 394 -3.58 19.34 0.03
CA PRO A 394 -4.79 20.02 0.47
C PRO A 394 -4.53 21.14 1.48
N ASN A 395 -3.63 20.91 2.45
CA ASN A 395 -3.31 21.88 3.50
C ASN A 395 -1.80 22.11 3.56
N ASP A 396 -1.37 23.36 3.33
CA ASP A 396 0.02 23.78 3.40
C ASP A 396 0.12 25.03 4.30
N TYR A 397 0.26 24.81 5.62
CA TYR A 397 0.56 25.87 6.57
C TYR A 397 2.01 25.77 7.02
N VAL A 398 2.60 26.92 7.39
CA VAL A 398 3.99 26.99 7.91
C VAL A 398 4.19 26.09 9.14
N THR A 399 3.13 25.84 9.92
CA THR A 399 3.16 25.07 11.18
C THR A 399 2.70 23.62 11.05
N SER A 400 2.01 23.25 9.97
CA SER A 400 1.46 21.91 9.75
C SER A 400 1.13 21.70 8.27
N ARG A 401 1.54 20.57 7.72
CA ARG A 401 1.28 20.20 6.32
C ARG A 401 0.62 18.83 6.27
N THR A 402 -0.37 18.68 5.41
CA THR A 402 -1.02 17.39 5.15
C THR A 402 -0.83 17.05 3.67
N TYR A 403 -0.25 15.89 3.40
CA TYR A 403 -0.14 15.33 2.06
C TYR A 403 -1.22 14.29 1.82
N PHE A 404 -1.86 14.37 0.65
CA PHE A 404 -2.67 13.30 0.11
C PHE A 404 -1.85 12.52 -0.89
N MET A 405 -1.68 11.24 -0.62
CA MET A 405 -1.06 10.29 -1.53
C MET A 405 -2.17 9.48 -2.17
N THR A 406 -2.35 9.63 -3.47
CA THR A 406 -3.47 9.05 -4.21
C THR A 406 -2.97 8.01 -5.20
N ALA A 407 -3.75 6.96 -5.40
CA ALA A 407 -3.48 5.92 -6.39
C ALA A 407 -4.76 5.61 -7.17
N PRO A 408 -4.66 5.27 -8.47
CA PRO A 408 -5.76 4.62 -9.17
C PRO A 408 -6.09 3.29 -8.49
N MET A 409 -7.38 2.93 -8.47
CA MET A 409 -7.81 1.61 -7.98
C MET A 409 -7.37 0.52 -8.98
N LEU A 410 -7.22 -0.71 -8.50
CA LEU A 410 -6.85 -1.87 -9.30
C LEU A 410 -7.80 -2.03 -10.51
N GLU A 411 -7.25 -2.28 -11.71
CA GLU A 411 -8.05 -2.51 -12.92
C GLU A 411 -9.02 -3.69 -12.75
N SER A 412 -10.19 -3.61 -13.38
CA SER A 412 -11.21 -4.63 -13.20
C SER A 412 -10.82 -5.94 -13.86
N THR A 413 -10.92 -7.04 -13.11
CA THR A 413 -10.75 -8.41 -13.63
C THR A 413 -12.08 -9.02 -14.12
N ILE A 414 -13.19 -8.28 -14.03
CA ILE A 414 -14.53 -8.74 -14.41
C ILE A 414 -14.70 -8.55 -15.92
N ALA A 415 -15.04 -9.61 -16.65
CA ALA A 415 -15.07 -9.60 -18.12
C ALA A 415 -15.97 -8.51 -18.76
N ASN A 416 -17.07 -8.15 -18.10
CA ASN A 416 -18.06 -7.19 -18.58
C ASN A 416 -17.90 -5.77 -18.01
N VAL A 417 -16.85 -5.53 -17.23
CA VAL A 417 -16.58 -4.25 -16.58
C VAL A 417 -15.15 -3.84 -16.91
N SER A 418 -14.96 -2.73 -17.62
CA SER A 418 -13.61 -2.24 -17.95
C SER A 418 -13.07 -1.26 -16.91
N SER A 419 -13.93 -0.47 -16.26
CA SER A 419 -13.48 0.56 -15.31
C SER A 419 -13.24 0.00 -13.90
N PRO A 420 -12.28 0.54 -13.12
CA PRO A 420 -12.08 0.16 -11.72
C PRO A 420 -13.32 0.39 -10.83
N ILE A 421 -13.30 -0.11 -9.60
CA ILE A 421 -14.35 0.21 -8.62
C ILE A 421 -14.43 1.72 -8.37
N GLY A 422 -15.67 2.20 -8.25
CA GLY A 422 -15.95 3.59 -7.95
C GLY A 422 -15.65 3.94 -6.49
N THR A 423 -15.01 5.10 -6.27
CA THR A 423 -14.62 5.61 -4.96
C THR A 423 -14.96 7.09 -4.80
N ILE A 424 -15.33 7.49 -3.58
CA ILE A 424 -15.56 8.88 -3.20
C ILE A 424 -15.16 9.12 -1.74
N THR A 425 -14.55 10.28 -1.48
CA THR A 425 -14.32 10.76 -0.11
C THR A 425 -15.30 11.87 0.21
N ALA A 426 -16.20 11.66 1.19
CA ALA A 426 -17.27 12.59 1.51
C ALA A 426 -17.50 12.73 3.02
N PRO A 427 -18.06 13.86 3.49
CA PRO A 427 -18.40 14.05 4.89
C PRO A 427 -19.66 13.25 5.25
N PHE A 428 -19.53 12.41 6.27
CA PHE A 428 -20.59 11.70 6.95
C PHE A 428 -21.01 12.46 8.21
N TYR A 429 -22.30 12.78 8.31
CA TYR A 429 -22.87 13.42 9.49
C TYR A 429 -23.73 12.41 10.26
N PHE A 430 -23.50 12.29 11.56
CA PHE A 430 -24.24 11.36 12.40
C PHE A 430 -24.44 11.86 13.83
N SER A 431 -25.45 11.33 14.49
CA SER A 431 -25.62 11.46 15.95
C SER A 431 -25.34 10.13 16.66
N TRP A 432 -24.93 10.19 17.92
CA TRP A 432 -24.66 8.97 18.70
C TRP A 432 -25.89 8.05 18.81
N ASN A 433 -27.06 8.64 19.08
CA ASN A 433 -28.33 7.92 19.22
C ASN A 433 -28.77 7.24 17.92
N GLU A 434 -28.46 7.83 16.77
CA GLU A 434 -28.78 7.26 15.46
C GLU A 434 -27.95 6.00 15.20
N LEU A 435 -26.63 6.04 15.47
CA LEU A 435 -25.76 4.90 15.25
C LEU A 435 -26.03 3.73 16.20
N VAL A 436 -26.37 4.00 17.46
CA VAL A 436 -26.64 2.97 18.48
C VAL A 436 -27.83 2.08 18.11
N ASN A 437 -28.79 2.60 17.35
CA ASN A 437 -29.98 1.84 16.94
C ASN A 437 -29.75 0.96 15.71
N LEU A 438 -28.58 1.04 15.06
CA LEU A 438 -28.28 0.28 13.85
C LEU A 438 -27.78 -1.14 14.18
N PRO A 439 -28.29 -2.18 13.52
CA PRO A 439 -27.82 -3.56 13.75
C PRO A 439 -26.39 -3.81 13.25
N THR A 440 -25.88 -2.95 12.36
CA THR A 440 -24.52 -3.01 11.80
C THR A 440 -23.51 -2.18 12.59
N VAL A 441 -23.85 -1.75 13.81
CA VAL A 441 -22.97 -1.03 14.71
C VAL A 441 -22.85 -1.81 16.02
N LYS A 442 -21.61 -2.08 16.46
CA LYS A 442 -21.34 -2.70 17.77
C LYS A 442 -21.12 -1.62 18.81
N VAL A 443 -21.83 -1.71 19.94
CA VAL A 443 -21.85 -0.70 21.00
C VAL A 443 -20.98 -1.15 22.17
N ASN A 444 -19.97 -0.35 22.54
CA ASN A 444 -18.97 -0.61 23.58
C ASN A 444 -18.90 0.54 24.58
N GLY A 445 -20.07 0.95 25.10
CA GLY A 445 -20.20 2.09 26.01
C GLY A 445 -19.94 3.42 25.30
N ASN A 446 -18.77 4.01 25.51
CA ASN A 446 -18.33 5.28 24.90
C ASN A 446 -17.56 5.08 23.58
N ARG A 447 -17.53 3.86 23.06
CA ARG A 447 -16.97 3.51 21.75
C ARG A 447 -18.02 2.80 20.91
N LEU A 448 -18.05 3.08 19.61
CA LEU A 448 -18.91 2.41 18.63
C LEU A 448 -18.05 1.87 17.50
N THR A 449 -18.32 0.65 17.05
CA THR A 449 -17.66 0.09 15.86
C THR A 449 -18.68 -0.05 14.75
N ILE A 450 -18.56 0.76 13.71
CA ILE A 450 -19.38 0.68 12.50
C ILE A 450 -18.80 -0.42 11.61
N LEU A 451 -19.64 -1.41 11.27
CA LEU A 451 -19.23 -2.55 10.47
C LEU A 451 -19.27 -2.24 8.97
N PRO A 452 -18.46 -2.95 8.14
CA PRO A 452 -18.50 -2.87 6.67
C PRO A 452 -19.86 -3.18 6.04
N ASP A 453 -20.74 -3.84 6.81
CA ASP A 453 -22.10 -4.17 6.41
C ASP A 453 -23.01 -2.94 6.24
N THR A 454 -22.67 -1.81 6.87
CA THR A 454 -23.46 -0.57 6.82
C THR A 454 -23.49 0.04 5.41
N LEU A 455 -24.69 0.40 4.92
CA LEU A 455 -24.88 1.08 3.64
C LEU A 455 -25.07 2.59 3.84
N TYR A 456 -24.44 3.36 2.96
CA TYR A 456 -24.54 4.81 2.92
C TYR A 456 -25.23 5.23 1.63
N ARG A 457 -26.01 6.31 1.71
CA ARG A 457 -26.59 7.00 0.56
C ARG A 457 -25.95 8.37 0.43
N PHE A 458 -25.54 8.71 -0.78
CA PHE A 458 -24.94 10.00 -1.09
C PHE A 458 -26.02 11.01 -1.51
N THR A 459 -26.22 12.08 -0.73
CA THR A 459 -27.20 13.15 -0.99
C THR A 459 -26.49 14.38 -1.54
N ASP A 460 -25.80 14.21 -2.68
CA ASP A 460 -24.98 15.19 -3.44
C ASP A 460 -23.77 15.81 -2.71
N THR A 461 -23.87 16.11 -1.42
CA THR A 461 -22.83 16.80 -0.63
C THR A 461 -22.39 16.04 0.61
N SER A 462 -23.17 15.07 1.09
CA SER A 462 -22.87 14.32 2.30
C SER A 462 -23.35 12.88 2.25
N LEU A 463 -22.76 12.06 3.11
CA LEU A 463 -23.18 10.69 3.34
C LEU A 463 -24.24 10.66 4.44
N THR A 464 -25.26 9.84 4.24
CA THR A 464 -26.30 9.51 5.22
C THR A 464 -26.40 7.99 5.33
N VAL A 465 -26.65 7.45 6.53
CA VAL A 465 -26.87 6.01 6.67
C VAL A 465 -28.28 5.67 6.23
N ASP A 466 -28.41 4.63 5.40
CA ASP A 466 -29.71 4.08 5.03
C ASP A 466 -29.98 2.82 5.84
N ALA A 467 -30.57 3.00 7.03
CA ALA A 467 -30.82 1.92 7.99
C ALA A 467 -31.77 0.86 7.43
N GLU A 468 -32.80 1.27 6.70
CA GLU A 468 -33.80 0.39 6.11
C GLU A 468 -33.16 -0.50 5.04
N MET A 469 -32.45 0.11 4.08
CA MET A 469 -31.80 -0.65 3.02
C MET A 469 -30.67 -1.55 3.53
N THR A 470 -29.99 -1.17 4.60
CA THR A 470 -28.97 -2.03 5.24
C THR A 470 -29.55 -3.37 5.72
N VAL A 471 -30.82 -3.38 6.17
CA VAL A 471 -31.53 -4.59 6.60
C VAL A 471 -32.22 -5.28 5.42
N LEU A 472 -32.93 -4.51 4.59
CA LEU A 472 -33.71 -5.02 3.46
C LEU A 472 -32.83 -5.66 2.39
N ALA A 473 -31.61 -5.16 2.15
CA ALA A 473 -30.70 -5.74 1.16
C ALA A 473 -30.37 -7.22 1.42
N LYS A 474 -30.48 -7.69 2.68
CA LYS A 474 -30.26 -9.11 3.03
C LYS A 474 -31.46 -10.02 2.74
N THR A 475 -32.65 -9.46 2.54
CA THR A 475 -33.93 -10.20 2.47
C THR A 475 -34.77 -9.91 1.22
N MET A 476 -34.45 -8.86 0.47
CA MET A 476 -35.15 -8.48 -0.77
C MET A 476 -34.97 -9.50 -1.90
N ARG A 477 -35.95 -9.55 -2.81
CA ARG A 477 -35.85 -10.29 -4.07
C ARG A 477 -34.76 -9.65 -4.96
N LYS A 478 -34.05 -10.48 -5.73
CA LYS A 478 -32.92 -10.04 -6.57
C LYS A 478 -33.30 -8.91 -7.54
N GLU A 479 -34.46 -8.99 -8.19
CA GLU A 479 -34.94 -7.96 -9.13
C GLU A 479 -35.22 -6.61 -8.44
N ASP A 480 -35.89 -6.63 -7.29
CA ASP A 480 -36.19 -5.44 -6.51
C ASP A 480 -34.88 -4.78 -6.00
N LEU A 481 -33.89 -5.60 -5.59
CA LEU A 481 -32.57 -5.13 -5.18
C LEU A 481 -31.80 -4.47 -6.33
N ILE A 482 -31.81 -5.06 -7.53
CA ILE A 482 -31.14 -4.51 -8.72
C ILE A 482 -31.76 -3.16 -9.11
N ASN A 483 -33.09 -3.06 -9.10
CA ASN A 483 -33.78 -1.81 -9.41
C ASN A 483 -33.44 -0.72 -8.39
N ALA A 484 -33.47 -1.03 -7.10
CA ALA A 484 -33.09 -0.09 -6.05
C ALA A 484 -31.62 0.35 -6.16
N ALA A 485 -30.71 -0.60 -6.38
CA ALA A 485 -29.27 -0.35 -6.44
C ALA A 485 -28.81 0.37 -7.73
N ASN A 486 -29.53 0.21 -8.84
CA ASN A 486 -29.27 0.97 -10.06
C ASN A 486 -29.92 2.37 -10.04
N THR A 487 -31.01 2.55 -9.29
CA THR A 487 -31.71 3.85 -9.18
C THR A 487 -31.02 4.78 -8.17
N ASN A 488 -30.65 4.24 -7.01
CA ASN A 488 -30.03 5.00 -5.92
C ASN A 488 -28.52 4.74 -5.86
N ARG A 489 -27.75 5.78 -5.55
CA ARG A 489 -26.30 5.69 -5.36
C ARG A 489 -25.98 5.20 -3.94
N TYR A 490 -25.99 3.89 -3.75
CA TYR A 490 -25.54 3.27 -2.51
C TYR A 490 -24.02 3.10 -2.50
N LEU A 491 -23.43 3.35 -1.33
CA LEU A 491 -22.01 3.27 -1.07
C LEU A 491 -21.77 2.43 0.19
N PHE A 492 -20.58 1.87 0.32
CA PHE A 492 -20.16 1.11 1.51
C PHE A 492 -18.67 1.35 1.79
N THR A 493 -18.20 0.91 2.96
CA THR A 493 -16.76 0.87 3.25
C THR A 493 -16.38 -0.56 3.63
N PRO A 494 -15.26 -1.11 3.14
CA PRO A 494 -14.80 -2.45 3.51
C PRO A 494 -14.11 -2.48 4.88
N PHE A 495 -13.93 -1.34 5.54
CA PHE A 495 -13.18 -1.24 6.79
C PHE A 495 -14.08 -0.98 8.00
N HIS A 496 -13.59 -1.33 9.18
CA HIS A 496 -14.28 -1.10 10.45
C HIS A 496 -13.91 0.30 10.95
N TYR A 497 -14.92 1.12 11.25
CA TYR A 497 -14.74 2.48 11.78
C TYR A 497 -15.09 2.50 13.27
N VAL A 498 -14.07 2.69 14.11
CA VAL A 498 -14.22 2.82 15.56
C VAL A 498 -14.32 4.29 15.92
N VAL A 499 -15.47 4.71 16.43
CA VAL A 499 -15.76 6.05 16.91
C VAL A 499 -15.61 6.07 18.43
N ASP A 500 -14.81 6.98 18.96
CA ASP A 500 -14.51 7.11 20.39
C ASP A 500 -14.82 8.53 20.90
N ILE A 501 -15.53 8.63 22.03
CA ILE A 501 -15.93 9.90 22.66
C ILE A 501 -15.43 10.08 24.11
N ASN A 502 -14.57 9.18 24.62
CA ASN A 502 -14.20 9.16 26.04
C ASN A 502 -13.59 10.47 26.58
N ASN A 503 -12.89 11.24 25.74
CA ASN A 503 -12.12 12.43 26.17
C ASN A 503 -12.81 13.78 25.90
N LYS A 504 -14.15 13.83 25.81
CA LYS A 504 -14.90 15.02 25.38
C LYS A 504 -14.51 15.53 23.98
N ALA A 505 -13.83 14.71 23.22
CA ALA A 505 -13.47 14.91 21.82
C ALA A 505 -13.85 13.64 21.07
N ILE A 506 -14.24 13.78 19.81
CA ILE A 506 -14.46 12.65 18.93
C ILE A 506 -13.16 12.26 18.25
N ASP A 507 -12.85 10.97 18.27
CA ASP A 507 -11.81 10.37 17.45
C ASP A 507 -12.41 9.23 16.62
N VAL A 508 -11.91 9.06 15.39
CA VAL A 508 -12.35 8.02 14.47
C VAL A 508 -11.12 7.28 13.97
N ARG A 509 -11.11 5.97 14.20
CA ARG A 509 -10.00 5.08 13.88
C ARG A 509 -10.49 3.95 12.97
N ILE A 510 -9.65 3.54 12.02
CA ILE A 510 -10.03 2.65 10.94
C ILE A 510 -9.20 1.38 11.04
N TYR A 511 -9.84 0.23 10.91
CA TYR A 511 -9.21 -1.09 11.03
C TYR A 511 -9.70 -2.05 9.95
N GLN A 512 -8.81 -2.94 9.52
CA GLN A 512 -9.17 -4.14 8.78
C GLN A 512 -9.16 -5.31 9.77
N LEU A 513 -10.34 -5.89 10.02
CA LEU A 513 -10.54 -6.93 11.03
C LEU A 513 -11.08 -8.26 10.44
N ASP A 514 -11.33 -8.30 9.13
CA ASP A 514 -12.01 -9.42 8.45
C ASP A 514 -11.12 -10.59 8.06
N LYS A 515 -9.80 -10.39 8.03
CA LYS A 515 -8.83 -11.38 7.53
C LYS A 515 -7.75 -11.62 8.59
N PRO A 516 -8.04 -12.39 9.64
CA PRO A 516 -7.02 -12.80 10.59
C PRO A 516 -5.99 -13.69 9.89
N LEU A 517 -4.73 -13.61 10.30
CA LEU A 517 -3.63 -14.39 9.75
C LEU A 517 -2.77 -14.95 10.87
N LEU A 518 -2.20 -16.15 10.67
CA LEU A 518 -1.15 -16.68 11.51
C LEU A 518 0.18 -16.46 10.78
N ASN A 519 1.02 -15.58 11.31
CA ASN A 519 2.24 -15.14 10.62
C ASN A 519 3.39 -16.12 10.86
N SER A 520 3.44 -16.77 12.02
CA SER A 520 4.44 -17.79 12.32
C SER A 520 4.00 -18.73 13.42
N LYS A 521 4.39 -20.01 13.30
CA LYS A 521 4.26 -21.03 14.33
C LYS A 521 5.67 -21.42 14.80
N ARG A 522 5.92 -21.38 16.11
CA ARG A 522 7.20 -21.79 16.70
C ARG A 522 6.96 -22.82 17.80
N PHE A 523 7.60 -23.97 17.71
CA PHE A 523 7.65 -24.93 18.81
C PHE A 523 8.63 -24.44 19.89
N ILE A 524 8.26 -24.53 21.17
CA ILE A 524 9.10 -24.11 22.29
C ILE A 524 9.66 -25.30 23.04
N ALA A 525 8.79 -26.15 23.58
CA ALA A 525 9.20 -27.26 24.43
C ALA A 525 8.12 -28.34 24.51
N THR A 526 8.55 -29.58 24.76
CA THR A 526 7.68 -30.70 25.16
C THR A 526 8.22 -31.27 26.48
N ASN A 527 7.32 -31.62 27.40
CA ASN A 527 7.65 -32.24 28.66
C ASN A 527 7.90 -33.74 28.46
N VAL A 528 9.18 -34.07 28.26
CA VAL A 528 9.65 -35.45 28.03
C VAL A 528 9.34 -36.40 29.19
N SER A 529 9.21 -35.89 30.43
CA SER A 529 8.89 -36.72 31.60
C SER A 529 7.46 -37.27 31.58
N THR A 530 6.60 -36.74 30.71
CA THR A 530 5.24 -37.25 30.50
C THR A 530 5.21 -38.49 29.61
N GLU A 531 6.27 -38.81 28.86
CA GLU A 531 6.26 -39.87 27.84
C GLU A 531 5.16 -39.69 26.77
N LEU A 532 4.60 -38.48 26.65
CA LEU A 532 3.58 -38.11 25.68
C LEU A 532 4.14 -37.07 24.70
N SER A 533 3.74 -37.17 23.44
CA SER A 533 4.12 -36.24 22.38
C SER A 533 2.90 -35.83 21.58
N VAL A 534 2.66 -34.51 21.49
CA VAL A 534 1.56 -33.92 20.72
C VAL A 534 1.99 -32.56 20.19
N VAL A 535 1.80 -32.31 18.89
CA VAL A 535 2.08 -31.03 18.25
C VAL A 535 0.90 -30.59 17.40
N THR A 536 0.84 -29.33 16.96
CA THR A 536 -0.20 -28.93 15.99
C THR A 536 0.22 -29.36 14.58
N ALA A 537 -0.59 -30.18 13.90
CA ALA A 537 -0.36 -30.58 12.51
C ALA A 537 -0.85 -29.50 11.54
N ASP A 538 -2.08 -29.04 11.76
CA ASP A 538 -2.78 -28.10 10.89
C ASP A 538 -3.54 -27.09 11.75
N TYR A 539 -3.81 -25.91 11.18
CA TYR A 539 -4.56 -24.87 11.86
C TYR A 539 -5.38 -24.06 10.86
N THR A 540 -6.49 -23.51 11.33
CA THR A 540 -7.30 -22.55 10.58
C THR A 540 -7.72 -21.44 11.52
N ILE A 541 -7.57 -20.18 11.10
CA ILE A 541 -8.10 -19.03 11.82
C ILE A 541 -9.10 -18.29 10.95
N GLU A 542 -10.32 -18.10 11.46
CA GLU A 542 -11.41 -17.47 10.72
C GLU A 542 -12.13 -16.44 11.59
N LYS A 543 -12.63 -15.37 10.99
CA LYS A 543 -13.53 -14.44 11.66
C LYS A 543 -14.95 -15.01 11.66
N THR A 544 -15.62 -14.96 12.79
CA THR A 544 -17.05 -15.28 12.96
C THR A 544 -17.82 -14.05 13.45
N GLU A 545 -19.14 -14.16 13.58
CA GLU A 545 -19.96 -13.05 14.10
C GLU A 545 -19.63 -12.70 15.56
N ALA A 546 -19.17 -13.67 16.34
CA ALA A 546 -18.80 -13.51 17.74
C ALA A 546 -17.34 -13.03 17.96
N GLY A 547 -16.51 -13.00 16.92
CA GLY A 547 -15.09 -12.65 17.02
C GLY A 547 -14.22 -13.49 16.09
N TYR A 548 -13.25 -14.21 16.63
CA TYR A 548 -12.33 -15.06 15.86
C TYR A 548 -12.33 -16.49 16.39
N VAL A 549 -12.16 -17.46 15.50
CA VAL A 549 -12.07 -18.88 15.85
C VAL A 549 -10.75 -19.41 15.33
N LEU A 550 -9.91 -19.90 16.24
CA LEU A 550 -8.70 -20.66 15.92
C LEU A 550 -9.01 -22.14 16.12
N ARG A 551 -8.94 -22.93 15.05
CA ARG A 551 -8.98 -24.39 15.12
C ARG A 551 -7.58 -24.95 14.94
N THR A 552 -7.23 -25.92 15.75
CA THR A 552 -5.98 -26.67 15.63
C THR A 552 -6.27 -28.17 15.56
N VAL A 553 -5.59 -28.84 14.63
CA VAL A 553 -5.61 -30.31 14.52
C VAL A 553 -4.31 -30.82 15.12
N THR A 554 -4.40 -31.72 16.09
CA THR A 554 -3.21 -32.31 16.70
C THR A 554 -2.52 -33.30 15.76
N LYS A 555 -1.24 -33.57 16.04
CA LYS A 555 -0.49 -34.71 15.55
C LYS A 555 0.21 -35.32 16.75
N SER A 556 -0.12 -36.56 17.07
CA SER A 556 0.24 -37.17 18.34
C SER A 556 0.64 -38.63 18.21
N GLU A 557 1.38 -39.12 19.19
CA GLU A 557 1.79 -40.52 19.24
C GLU A 557 0.69 -41.42 19.85
N ALA A 558 0.76 -42.73 19.58
CA ALA A 558 -0.24 -43.70 20.05
C ALA A 558 -0.57 -43.63 21.56
N PRO A 559 0.38 -43.36 22.48
CA PRO A 559 0.07 -43.18 23.89
C PRO A 559 -0.89 -42.00 24.19
N TYR A 560 -0.74 -40.88 23.46
CA TYR A 560 -1.64 -39.73 23.60
C TYR A 560 -3.00 -39.98 22.94
N GLN A 561 -3.02 -40.70 21.81
CA GLN A 561 -4.25 -41.12 21.14
C GLN A 561 -5.08 -42.10 22.01
N ALA A 562 -4.41 -42.89 22.86
CA ALA A 562 -5.05 -43.85 23.77
C ALA A 562 -5.71 -43.20 25.00
N LEU A 563 -5.35 -41.97 25.35
CA LEU A 563 -6.01 -41.22 26.43
C LEU A 563 -7.49 -41.00 26.09
N THR A 564 -8.35 -40.91 27.10
CA THR A 564 -9.75 -40.55 26.90
C THR A 564 -9.89 -39.05 26.65
N ASP A 565 -10.99 -38.63 26.02
CA ASP A 565 -11.18 -37.23 25.64
C ASP A 565 -11.37 -36.30 26.85
N ASP A 566 -11.83 -36.83 27.99
CA ASP A 566 -11.92 -36.10 29.26
C ASP A 566 -10.56 -35.94 29.97
N GLN A 567 -9.53 -36.67 29.53
CA GLN A 567 -8.19 -36.63 30.10
C GLN A 567 -7.24 -35.68 29.39
N VAL A 568 -7.67 -34.99 28.35
CA VAL A 568 -6.83 -34.07 27.57
C VAL A 568 -7.40 -32.65 27.62
N PHE A 569 -6.53 -31.67 27.56
CA PHE A 569 -6.95 -30.27 27.46
C PHE A 569 -6.00 -29.49 26.56
N ALA A 570 -6.49 -28.37 26.03
CA ALA A 570 -5.68 -27.39 25.35
C ALA A 570 -5.97 -25.99 25.89
N GLN A 571 -4.95 -25.15 26.00
CA GLN A 571 -5.08 -23.79 26.53
C GLN A 571 -4.28 -22.82 25.69
N LEU A 572 -4.91 -21.73 25.29
CA LEU A 572 -4.29 -20.61 24.59
C LEU A 572 -4.09 -19.47 25.60
N SER A 573 -2.89 -18.91 25.71
CA SER A 573 -2.64 -17.79 26.62
C SER A 573 -1.77 -16.71 25.99
N PHE A 574 -1.96 -15.48 26.41
CA PHE A 574 -1.16 -14.35 25.95
C PHE A 574 -0.94 -13.38 27.11
N ARG A 575 -0.01 -12.45 26.90
CA ARG A 575 0.31 -11.42 27.88
C ARG A 575 -0.38 -10.11 27.51
N PRO A 576 -1.38 -9.65 28.28
CA PRO A 576 -1.97 -8.34 28.05
C PRO A 576 -1.06 -7.20 28.51
N ARG A 577 -1.28 -6.01 27.96
CA ARG A 577 -0.57 -4.80 28.36
C ARG A 577 -1.07 -4.36 29.74
N ASN A 578 -0.14 -4.10 30.66
CA ASN A 578 -0.39 -3.72 32.06
C ASN A 578 -0.80 -4.85 33.03
N SER A 579 -0.56 -6.11 32.69
CA SER A 579 -0.58 -7.16 33.71
C SER A 579 0.79 -7.33 34.36
N ASP A 580 0.83 -7.36 35.70
CA ASP A 580 2.02 -7.64 36.52
C ASP A 580 2.48 -9.10 36.35
N ASN A 581 2.95 -9.44 35.15
CA ASN A 581 3.41 -10.77 34.76
C ASN A 581 2.32 -11.86 34.71
N THR A 582 1.03 -11.53 34.80
CA THR A 582 -0.06 -12.51 34.68
C THR A 582 -0.50 -12.73 33.23
N LEU A 583 -0.70 -13.99 32.86
CA LEU A 583 -1.17 -14.39 31.53
C LEU A 583 -2.70 -14.40 31.51
N ALA A 584 -3.27 -13.86 30.44
CA ALA A 584 -4.68 -14.07 30.11
C ALA A 584 -4.79 -15.37 29.31
N TYR A 585 -5.76 -16.23 29.62
CA TYR A 585 -5.93 -17.51 28.96
C TYR A 585 -7.37 -17.77 28.50
N ILE A 586 -7.49 -18.65 27.51
CA ILE A 586 -8.70 -19.17 26.92
C ILE A 586 -8.53 -20.69 26.81
N ASN A 587 -9.49 -21.44 27.32
CA ASN A 587 -9.46 -22.90 27.20
C ASN A 587 -10.04 -23.32 25.85
N GLY A 588 -9.37 -24.25 25.18
CA GLY A 588 -9.87 -24.87 23.96
C GLY A 588 -11.03 -25.80 24.24
N THR A 589 -11.96 -25.87 23.30
CA THR A 589 -13.07 -26.83 23.30
C THR A 589 -12.75 -27.94 22.31
N LEU A 590 -12.93 -29.20 22.72
CA LEU A 590 -12.73 -30.34 21.83
C LEU A 590 -13.97 -30.50 20.94
N VAL A 591 -13.83 -30.24 19.64
CA VAL A 591 -14.96 -30.28 18.69
C VAL A 591 -15.14 -31.66 18.07
N GLY A 592 -14.06 -32.43 17.96
CA GLY A 592 -14.11 -33.79 17.41
C GLY A 592 -12.73 -34.37 17.12
N LYS A 593 -12.71 -35.39 16.27
CA LYS A 593 -11.49 -36.06 15.80
C LYS A 593 -11.43 -36.12 14.28
N GLN A 594 -10.25 -35.90 13.72
CA GLN A 594 -9.95 -36.13 12.31
C GLN A 594 -9.05 -37.37 12.23
N GLY A 595 -9.63 -38.52 11.92
CA GLY A 595 -8.93 -39.80 12.08
C GLY A 595 -8.70 -40.14 13.55
N SER A 596 -7.45 -40.34 13.96
CA SER A 596 -7.05 -40.55 15.36
C SER A 596 -6.65 -39.26 16.09
N GLU A 597 -6.61 -38.14 15.39
CA GLU A 597 -6.14 -36.85 15.93
C GLU A 597 -7.29 -35.97 16.41
N ARG A 598 -7.03 -35.16 17.43
CA ARG A 598 -8.02 -34.30 18.09
C ARG A 598 -8.07 -32.93 17.46
N VAL A 599 -9.27 -32.38 17.36
CA VAL A 599 -9.51 -31.02 16.83
C VAL A 599 -9.96 -30.12 17.97
N TRP A 600 -9.14 -29.13 18.29
CA TRP A 600 -9.41 -28.13 19.32
C TRP A 600 -9.86 -26.83 18.69
N GLU A 601 -10.88 -26.20 19.28
CA GLU A 601 -11.39 -24.90 18.88
C GLU A 601 -11.23 -23.89 20.01
N PHE A 602 -10.54 -22.79 19.72
CA PHE A 602 -10.37 -21.65 20.59
C PHE A 602 -11.18 -20.48 20.05
N LEU A 603 -12.23 -20.12 20.77
CA LEU A 603 -13.05 -18.96 20.46
C LEU A 603 -12.43 -17.72 21.12
N LEU A 604 -12.14 -16.70 20.33
CA LEU A 604 -11.66 -15.38 20.75
C LEU A 604 -12.84 -14.40 20.61
N GLU A 605 -13.67 -14.30 21.65
CA GLU A 605 -14.89 -13.49 21.59
C GLU A 605 -14.55 -12.01 21.71
N THR A 606 -15.08 -11.21 20.78
CA THR A 606 -14.91 -9.75 20.81
C THR A 606 -16.14 -9.07 20.24
N ASN A 607 -16.48 -7.90 20.79
CA ASN A 607 -17.46 -7.01 20.20
C ASN A 607 -16.84 -6.05 19.17
N LEU A 608 -15.67 -6.42 18.63
CA LEU A 608 -14.85 -5.62 17.71
C LEU A 608 -14.52 -4.24 18.29
N ASP A 609 -14.33 -4.18 19.60
CA ASP A 609 -13.95 -2.98 20.32
C ASP A 609 -12.43 -2.79 20.27
N VAL A 610 -11.97 -1.66 19.73
CA VAL A 610 -10.53 -1.35 19.67
C VAL A 610 -10.23 -0.12 20.52
N ASP A 611 -9.34 -0.28 21.48
CA ASP A 611 -8.92 0.77 22.41
C ASP A 611 -8.01 1.79 21.73
N ARG A 612 -7.73 2.91 22.40
CA ARG A 612 -6.90 4.01 21.86
C ARG A 612 -5.48 3.58 21.45
N ASN A 613 -5.00 2.44 21.93
CA ASN A 613 -3.66 1.92 21.68
C ASN A 613 -3.65 0.89 20.54
N ASP A 614 -4.73 0.81 19.76
CA ASP A 614 -4.93 -0.17 18.71
C ASP A 614 -4.96 -1.62 19.24
N GLU A 615 -5.46 -1.81 20.47
CA GLU A 615 -5.67 -3.13 21.08
C GLU A 615 -7.15 -3.54 21.00
N LEU A 616 -7.40 -4.72 20.45
CA LEU A 616 -8.74 -5.32 20.40
C LEU A 616 -9.11 -5.85 21.78
N VAL A 617 -10.32 -5.61 22.26
CA VAL A 617 -10.79 -6.13 23.56
C VAL A 617 -11.41 -7.50 23.37
N LEU A 618 -10.82 -8.52 24.00
CA LEU A 618 -11.40 -9.87 24.12
C LEU A 618 -12.28 -9.94 25.37
N THR A 619 -13.45 -10.53 25.24
CA THR A 619 -14.49 -10.55 26.30
C THR A 619 -14.53 -11.88 27.08
N ASN A 620 -13.96 -12.95 26.52
CA ASN A 620 -14.01 -14.30 27.10
C ASN A 620 -12.69 -14.78 27.74
N THR A 621 -11.71 -13.90 27.87
CA THR A 621 -10.40 -14.18 28.48
C THR A 621 -10.48 -14.29 30.00
N ARG A 622 -9.55 -15.01 30.63
CA ARG A 622 -9.46 -15.17 32.10
C ARG A 622 -8.05 -14.87 32.59
N ILE A 623 -7.89 -14.16 33.71
CA ILE A 623 -6.57 -13.82 34.29
C ILE A 623 -6.39 -14.40 35.70
N ASN A 624 -7.36 -14.23 36.61
CA ASN A 624 -7.27 -14.67 38.01
C ASN A 624 -8.65 -15.13 38.54
N GLY A 625 -9.23 -16.17 37.91
CA GLY A 625 -10.50 -16.76 38.34
C GLY A 625 -11.29 -17.40 37.20
N SER A 626 -12.45 -17.97 37.52
CA SER A 626 -13.33 -18.62 36.53
C SER A 626 -14.15 -17.63 35.69
N ASN A 627 -14.23 -16.37 36.12
CA ASN A 627 -15.05 -15.36 35.46
C ASN A 627 -14.30 -14.74 34.26
N PRO A 628 -14.97 -14.59 33.11
CA PRO A 628 -14.44 -13.82 31.99
C PRO A 628 -14.12 -12.37 32.38
N THR A 629 -13.01 -11.86 31.87
CA THR A 629 -12.54 -10.49 32.06
C THR A 629 -12.22 -9.87 30.70
N GLU A 630 -12.75 -8.67 30.44
CA GLU A 630 -12.41 -7.89 29.25
C GLU A 630 -10.92 -7.55 29.25
N THR A 631 -10.20 -8.09 28.27
CA THR A 631 -8.73 -7.97 28.23
C THR A 631 -8.30 -7.43 26.86
N PRO A 632 -7.56 -6.31 26.82
CA PRO A 632 -7.03 -5.78 25.57
C PRO A 632 -5.88 -6.66 25.05
N VAL A 633 -5.90 -6.94 23.76
CA VAL A 633 -4.88 -7.68 23.02
C VAL A 633 -4.42 -6.87 21.83
N ALA A 634 -3.10 -6.76 21.63
CA ALA A 634 -2.55 -6.13 20.43
C ALA A 634 -3.02 -6.87 19.17
N LEU A 635 -3.29 -6.13 18.08
CA LEU A 635 -3.74 -6.72 16.81
C LEU A 635 -2.74 -7.74 16.24
N LEU A 636 -1.45 -7.62 16.54
CA LEU A 636 -0.42 -8.61 16.27
C LEU A 636 0.23 -9.01 17.59
N THR A 637 0.06 -10.26 18.02
CA THR A 637 0.60 -10.75 19.29
C THR A 637 1.03 -12.21 19.24
N ASP A 638 1.89 -12.58 20.18
CA ASP A 638 2.34 -13.96 20.39
C ASP A 638 1.41 -14.64 21.41
N PHE A 639 0.68 -15.66 20.95
CA PHE A 639 -0.11 -16.54 21.80
C PHE A 639 0.65 -17.83 22.10
N ASN A 640 0.67 -18.24 23.36
CA ASN A 640 1.18 -19.51 23.82
C ASN A 640 0.06 -20.55 23.74
N LEU A 641 0.26 -21.59 22.95
CA LEU A 641 -0.62 -22.74 22.83
C LEU A 641 -0.02 -23.90 23.64
N PHE A 642 -0.81 -24.42 24.57
CA PHE A 642 -0.46 -25.55 25.41
C PHE A 642 -1.38 -26.73 25.13
N TYR A 643 -0.81 -27.91 24.96
CA TYR A 643 -1.52 -29.18 25.05
C TYR A 643 -1.11 -29.89 26.33
N GLY A 644 -2.08 -30.45 27.04
CA GLY A 644 -1.84 -31.14 28.30
C GLY A 644 -2.79 -32.30 28.54
N CYS A 645 -2.56 -33.00 29.64
CA CYS A 645 -3.45 -34.05 30.11
C CYS A 645 -3.73 -33.95 31.62
N THR A 646 -4.79 -34.63 32.06
CA THR A 646 -5.22 -34.69 33.45
C THR A 646 -5.37 -36.13 33.89
N GLY A 647 -4.94 -36.46 35.11
CA GLY A 647 -5.11 -37.81 35.67
C GLY A 647 -4.23 -38.88 35.03
N TYR A 648 -3.12 -38.46 34.40
CA TYR A 648 -2.08 -39.34 33.85
C TYR A 648 -0.74 -38.94 34.45
N TYR A 649 -0.12 -39.82 35.23
CA TYR A 649 1.17 -39.58 35.89
C TYR A 649 2.10 -40.77 35.71
N PRO A 650 3.11 -40.69 34.82
CA PRO A 650 4.20 -41.65 34.79
C PRO A 650 5.08 -41.48 36.04
N GLY A 651 5.67 -42.57 36.53
CA GLY A 651 6.40 -42.60 37.81
C GLY A 651 7.64 -41.70 37.88
N ASN A 652 8.14 -41.20 36.74
CA ASN A 652 9.32 -40.34 36.61
C ASN A 652 8.97 -38.89 36.25
N TYR A 653 7.73 -38.46 36.46
CA TYR A 653 7.29 -37.10 36.12
C TYR A 653 8.06 -36.02 36.91
N GLU A 654 8.59 -35.03 36.19
CA GLU A 654 9.18 -33.82 36.75
C GLU A 654 8.41 -32.60 36.24
N ARG A 655 8.14 -31.65 37.15
CA ARG A 655 7.44 -30.42 36.81
C ARG A 655 8.37 -29.50 36.00
N VAL A 656 7.89 -29.04 34.85
CA VAL A 656 8.66 -28.20 33.91
C VAL A 656 8.14 -26.76 33.97
N GLU A 657 8.92 -25.78 33.52
CA GLU A 657 8.53 -24.36 33.50
C GLU A 657 7.17 -24.10 32.83
N MET A 658 6.77 -24.92 31.83
CA MET A 658 5.45 -24.80 31.18
C MET A 658 4.27 -25.01 32.14
N ASP A 659 4.44 -25.85 33.18
CA ASP A 659 3.40 -26.10 34.19
C ASP A 659 3.19 -24.89 35.13
N ALA A 660 4.06 -23.88 35.07
CA ALA A 660 3.87 -22.60 35.74
C ALA A 660 3.14 -21.57 34.87
N LEU A 661 3.10 -21.77 33.56
CA LEU A 661 2.43 -20.89 32.59
C LEU A 661 0.99 -21.31 32.30
N ILE A 662 0.67 -22.58 32.50
CA ILE A 662 -0.68 -23.13 32.37
C ILE A 662 -1.50 -22.82 33.62
N THR A 663 -2.69 -22.27 33.45
CA THR A 663 -3.69 -22.24 34.53
C THR A 663 -4.43 -23.57 34.53
N ALA A 664 -4.02 -24.45 35.44
CA ALA A 664 -4.46 -25.85 35.49
C ALA A 664 -6.00 -25.97 35.58
N PRO A 665 -6.67 -26.63 34.60
CA PRO A 665 -8.12 -26.82 34.62
C PRO A 665 -8.58 -27.76 35.75
N SER A 666 -7.69 -28.64 36.23
CA SER A 666 -7.89 -29.49 37.40
C SER A 666 -6.58 -29.55 38.21
N ARG A 667 -6.65 -29.99 39.47
CA ARG A 667 -5.47 -30.12 40.35
C ARG A 667 -4.38 -31.03 39.77
N ASP A 668 -4.77 -31.95 38.89
CA ASP A 668 -3.94 -33.02 38.33
C ASP A 668 -3.54 -32.75 36.86
N ALA A 669 -3.62 -31.49 36.42
CA ALA A 669 -3.29 -31.10 35.04
C ALA A 669 -1.79 -30.88 34.86
N ILE A 670 -1.24 -31.48 33.79
CA ILE A 670 0.17 -31.35 33.40
C ILE A 670 0.28 -30.90 31.95
N GLY A 671 1.26 -30.04 31.66
CA GLY A 671 1.60 -29.62 30.30
C GLY A 671 2.42 -30.67 29.58
N ILE A 672 2.04 -31.00 28.34
CA ILE A 672 2.79 -31.89 27.46
C ILE A 672 3.60 -31.06 26.47
N THR A 673 2.99 -30.11 25.77
CA THR A 673 3.66 -29.33 24.72
C THR A 673 3.31 -27.85 24.79
N HIS A 674 4.30 -27.00 24.50
CA HIS A 674 4.21 -25.56 24.39
C HIS A 674 4.64 -25.10 22.99
N GLU A 675 3.72 -24.48 22.26
CA GLU A 675 3.94 -23.80 20.98
C GLU A 675 3.63 -22.31 21.12
N ILE A 676 4.22 -21.46 20.28
CA ILE A 676 3.91 -20.04 20.16
C ILE A 676 3.37 -19.75 18.76
N PHE A 677 2.18 -19.19 18.71
CA PHE A 677 1.51 -18.75 17.48
C PHE A 677 1.53 -17.22 17.45
N LYS A 678 2.19 -16.66 16.44
CA LYS A 678 2.12 -15.22 16.18
C LYS A 678 0.89 -14.94 15.33
N ILE A 679 -0.16 -14.45 15.97
CA ILE A 679 -1.47 -14.24 15.35
C ILE A 679 -1.68 -12.75 15.11
N GLU A 680 -2.08 -12.44 13.88
CA GLU A 680 -2.53 -11.13 13.43
C GLU A 680 -4.06 -11.14 13.34
N LEU A 681 -4.74 -10.54 14.32
CA LEU A 681 -6.20 -10.43 14.38
C LEU A 681 -6.74 -9.35 13.42
N GLY A 682 -5.89 -8.40 13.03
CA GLY A 682 -6.23 -7.37 12.06
C GLY A 682 -5.13 -6.33 11.89
N LYS A 683 -5.40 -5.31 11.08
CA LYS A 683 -4.47 -4.24 10.76
C LYS A 683 -5.06 -2.86 11.05
N ALA A 684 -4.28 -2.02 11.73
CA ALA A 684 -4.63 -0.61 11.92
C ALA A 684 -4.37 0.18 10.64
N MET A 685 -5.42 0.83 10.11
CA MET A 685 -5.37 1.64 8.89
C MET A 685 -5.00 3.09 9.24
N THR A 686 -3.87 3.27 9.93
CA THR A 686 -3.47 4.55 10.53
C THR A 686 -3.22 5.66 9.50
N TYR A 687 -2.67 5.31 8.33
CA TYR A 687 -2.40 6.25 7.25
C TYR A 687 -3.56 6.36 6.25
N TYR A 688 -4.72 5.77 6.53
CA TYR A 688 -5.90 5.97 5.72
C TYR A 688 -6.59 7.27 6.12
N TRP A 689 -7.04 8.07 5.14
CA TRP A 689 -7.61 9.38 5.42
C TRP A 689 -8.82 9.29 6.35
N ARG A 690 -8.73 10.03 7.46
CA ARG A 690 -9.78 10.15 8.47
C ARG A 690 -9.69 11.49 9.17
N LYS A 691 -10.83 12.15 9.33
CA LYS A 691 -10.95 13.38 10.11
C LYS A 691 -12.32 13.43 10.74
N ALA A 692 -12.40 13.77 12.03
CA ALA A 692 -13.66 13.89 12.73
C ALA A 692 -13.72 15.16 13.58
N ARG A 693 -14.91 15.75 13.71
CA ARG A 693 -15.16 16.88 14.62
C ARG A 693 -16.62 16.92 15.07
N ALA A 694 -16.84 17.47 16.25
CA ALA A 694 -18.19 17.79 16.72
C ALA A 694 -18.73 19.03 15.98
N VAL A 695 -20.01 19.01 15.65
CA VAL A 695 -20.77 20.09 15.01
C VAL A 695 -22.07 20.27 15.80
N THR A 696 -22.56 21.50 15.93
CA THR A 696 -23.83 21.76 16.61
C THR A 696 -24.97 21.74 15.61
N ASP A 697 -26.08 21.11 15.99
CA ASP A 697 -27.31 21.15 15.19
C ASP A 697 -28.02 22.51 15.32
N SER A 698 -28.93 22.77 14.39
CA SER A 698 -29.83 23.93 14.41
C SER A 698 -30.77 23.90 15.63
N ILE A 699 -31.19 25.07 16.10
CA ILE A 699 -32.17 25.17 17.21
C ILE A 699 -33.54 24.72 16.67
N ASN A 700 -34.16 23.77 17.36
CA ASN A 700 -35.48 23.26 16.98
C ASN A 700 -36.56 24.00 17.78
N TYR A 701 -37.39 24.80 17.08
CA TYR A 701 -38.48 25.57 17.68
C TYR A 701 -39.80 24.79 17.66
N GLU A 702 -40.72 25.11 18.57
CA GLU A 702 -42.05 24.52 18.64
C GLU A 702 -43.00 25.21 17.65
N TYR A 703 -43.78 24.42 16.91
CA TYR A 703 -44.75 24.88 15.92
C TYR A 703 -46.14 24.32 16.26
N TYR A 704 -47.21 25.00 15.86
CA TYR A 704 -48.57 24.48 16.03
C TYR A 704 -48.84 23.32 15.07
N ASP A 705 -49.15 22.13 15.60
CA ASP A 705 -49.43 20.91 14.82
C ASP A 705 -50.80 20.94 14.09
N LYS A 706 -51.68 21.87 14.46
CA LYS A 706 -53.02 22.06 13.87
C LYS A 706 -53.42 23.53 13.96
N ASP A 707 -54.32 23.95 13.07
CA ASP A 707 -54.95 25.27 13.14
C ASP A 707 -55.62 25.48 14.50
N VAL A 708 -55.22 26.54 15.21
CA VAL A 708 -55.84 26.95 16.47
C VAL A 708 -56.89 28.01 16.14
N LEU A 709 -58.17 27.69 16.38
CA LEU A 709 -59.28 28.58 16.07
C LEU A 709 -59.47 29.65 17.16
N ALA A 710 -59.81 30.87 16.75
CA ALA A 710 -60.01 32.01 17.63
C ALA A 710 -61.32 31.89 18.41
N THR A 711 -61.24 32.13 19.73
CA THR A 711 -62.39 32.23 20.64
C THR A 711 -62.37 33.57 21.35
N TRP A 712 -63.53 34.06 21.78
CA TRP A 712 -63.61 35.28 22.58
C TRP A 712 -62.97 35.08 23.96
N GLU A 713 -61.98 35.89 24.31
CA GLU A 713 -61.25 35.79 25.59
C GLU A 713 -61.98 36.45 26.77
N ILE A 714 -62.97 37.31 26.47
CA ILE A 714 -63.81 38.04 27.43
C ILE A 714 -65.29 37.99 27.00
N ASP A 715 -66.21 38.11 27.95
CA ASP A 715 -67.64 38.22 27.66
C ASP A 715 -67.96 39.57 27.00
N VAL A 716 -68.63 39.55 25.86
CA VAL A 716 -69.10 40.72 25.12
C VAL A 716 -70.60 40.88 25.35
N VAL A 717 -71.00 41.99 25.97
CA VAL A 717 -72.41 42.29 26.31
C VAL A 717 -73.12 42.93 25.14
N LYS A 718 -74.36 42.47 24.83
CA LYS A 718 -75.19 43.05 23.76
C LYS A 718 -75.68 44.43 24.18
N ARG A 719 -75.44 45.45 23.35
CA ARG A 719 -75.82 46.85 23.60
C ARG A 719 -76.86 47.34 22.58
N ASP A 720 -77.71 48.27 22.97
CA ASP A 720 -78.66 48.94 22.08
C ASP A 720 -78.01 50.10 21.28
N GLU A 721 -78.77 50.78 20.42
CA GLU A 721 -78.29 51.90 19.58
C GLU A 721 -77.75 53.09 20.39
N ASN A 722 -78.00 53.15 21.70
CA ASN A 722 -77.49 54.17 22.62
C ASN A 722 -76.33 53.65 23.51
N GLY A 723 -75.84 52.43 23.27
CA GLY A 723 -74.70 51.84 23.97
C GLY A 723 -75.03 51.23 25.35
N VAL A 724 -76.31 51.08 25.69
CA VAL A 724 -76.77 50.53 26.98
C VAL A 724 -76.91 49.00 26.89
N PRO A 725 -76.42 48.22 27.87
CA PRO A 725 -76.63 46.77 27.92
C PRO A 725 -78.10 46.38 27.85
N VAL A 726 -78.44 45.41 27.00
CA VAL A 726 -79.80 44.88 26.89
C VAL A 726 -80.04 43.88 28.02
N TYR A 727 -81.12 44.05 28.77
CA TYR A 727 -81.50 43.17 29.88
C TYR A 727 -82.79 42.41 29.56
N THR A 728 -82.80 41.10 29.83
CA THR A 728 -83.97 40.23 29.75
C THR A 728 -84.48 39.91 31.15
N TYR A 729 -85.80 40.05 31.36
CA TYR A 729 -86.45 39.75 32.63
C TYR A 729 -86.95 38.30 32.64
N ASP A 730 -86.44 37.49 33.57
CA ASP A 730 -86.83 36.10 33.78
C ASP A 730 -87.12 35.87 35.28
N ALA A 731 -88.40 35.68 35.62
CA ALA A 731 -88.89 35.62 37.00
C ALA A 731 -88.39 34.39 37.79
N GLY A 732 -87.79 33.39 37.13
CA GLY A 732 -87.28 32.18 37.76
C GLY A 732 -85.81 32.22 38.21
N ARG A 733 -85.08 33.31 37.98
CA ARG A 733 -83.64 33.44 38.30
C ARG A 733 -83.38 34.61 39.26
N THR A 734 -82.30 34.51 40.07
CA THR A 734 -81.93 35.55 41.04
C THR A 734 -80.55 36.12 40.70
N PRO A 735 -80.40 37.40 40.33
CA PRO A 735 -81.45 38.41 40.14
C PRO A 735 -82.29 38.16 38.86
N PRO A 736 -83.57 38.57 38.85
CA PRO A 736 -84.48 38.29 37.73
C PRO A 736 -84.16 39.09 36.46
N LEU A 737 -83.32 40.13 36.58
CA LEU A 737 -82.83 40.91 35.46
C LEU A 737 -81.49 40.32 34.97
N GLN A 738 -81.46 39.73 33.78
CA GLN A 738 -80.28 39.08 33.20
C GLN A 738 -79.70 39.93 32.07
N ILE A 739 -78.39 40.18 32.10
CA ILE A 739 -77.67 40.84 30.99
C ILE A 739 -77.68 39.91 29.78
N THR A 740 -78.08 40.42 28.62
CA THR A 740 -77.99 39.69 27.35
C THR A 740 -76.57 39.86 26.81
N TYR A 741 -75.86 38.76 26.63
CA TYR A 741 -74.53 38.75 26.03
C TYR A 741 -74.63 38.59 24.52
N GLU A 742 -73.77 39.26 23.78
CA GLU A 742 -73.61 39.11 22.34
C GLU A 742 -72.70 37.92 22.02
N HIS A 743 -71.60 37.78 22.77
CA HIS A 743 -70.73 36.59 22.78
C HIS A 743 -70.24 36.32 24.21
N ARG A 744 -70.19 35.05 24.63
CA ARG A 744 -69.56 34.64 25.89
C ARG A 744 -68.09 34.29 25.68
N LYS A 745 -67.31 34.37 26.76
CA LYS A 745 -65.94 33.88 26.80
C LYS A 745 -65.92 32.40 26.41
N GLY A 746 -65.13 32.07 25.40
CA GLY A 746 -65.05 30.74 24.81
C GLY A 746 -65.93 30.54 23.57
N ASP A 747 -66.80 31.48 23.22
CA ASP A 747 -67.57 31.39 21.98
C ASP A 747 -66.65 31.56 20.74
N PRO A 748 -66.91 30.83 19.64
CA PRO A 748 -66.11 30.91 18.43
C PRO A 748 -66.24 32.30 17.79
N LYS A 749 -65.11 32.92 17.45
CA LYS A 749 -65.10 34.20 16.72
C LYS A 749 -65.31 33.93 15.23
N LEU A 750 -66.47 34.28 14.70
CA LEU A 750 -66.85 34.04 13.30
C LEU A 750 -66.51 35.25 12.42
N ASP A 751 -66.14 35.00 11.16
CA ASP A 751 -65.99 36.00 10.11
C ASP A 751 -67.33 36.36 9.44
N GLU A 752 -67.30 37.29 8.49
CA GLU A 752 -68.49 37.76 7.73
C GLU A 752 -69.18 36.65 6.92
N THR A 753 -68.53 35.49 6.74
CA THR A 753 -69.06 34.32 6.04
C THR A 753 -69.57 33.22 6.98
N GLY A 754 -69.48 33.44 8.30
CA GLY A 754 -69.92 32.50 9.33
C GLY A 754 -68.90 31.39 9.65
N GLN A 755 -67.65 31.50 9.18
CA GLN A 755 -66.57 30.56 9.50
C GLN A 755 -65.73 31.06 10.68
N GLN A 756 -65.22 30.14 11.50
CA GLN A 756 -64.42 30.51 12.66
C GLN A 756 -63.03 30.99 12.24
N ILE A 757 -62.63 32.16 12.72
CA ILE A 757 -61.34 32.78 12.41
C ILE A 757 -60.21 31.92 12.98
N ILE A 758 -59.15 31.66 12.20
CA ILE A 758 -57.95 30.96 12.66
C ILE A 758 -57.03 31.95 13.39
N LEU A 759 -56.68 31.66 14.65
CA LEU A 759 -55.78 32.48 15.47
C LEU A 759 -54.30 32.19 15.13
N HIS A 760 -53.95 30.91 15.00
CA HIS A 760 -52.63 30.44 14.57
C HIS A 760 -52.82 29.34 13.53
N ARG A 761 -52.10 29.44 12.42
CA ARG A 761 -52.15 28.40 11.38
C ARG A 761 -51.21 27.25 11.75
N GLU A 762 -51.52 26.06 11.25
CA GLU A 762 -50.61 24.92 11.26
C GLU A 762 -49.24 25.34 10.68
N GLY A 763 -48.18 25.10 11.45
CA GLY A 763 -46.82 25.51 11.09
C GLY A 763 -46.40 26.92 11.55
N ASP A 764 -47.24 27.68 12.27
CA ASP A 764 -46.81 28.91 12.92
C ASP A 764 -45.95 28.63 14.17
N LEU A 765 -44.94 29.48 14.41
CA LEU A 765 -44.04 29.39 15.58
C LEU A 765 -44.80 29.69 16.89
N VAL A 766 -44.73 28.76 17.84
CA VAL A 766 -45.24 28.96 19.20
C VAL A 766 -44.33 29.95 19.93
N LYS A 767 -44.91 31.03 20.45
CA LYS A 767 -44.20 32.07 21.19
C LYS A 767 -44.49 31.95 22.70
N ASP A 768 -43.50 32.27 23.52
CA ASP A 768 -43.64 32.35 24.98
C ASP A 768 -44.38 33.63 25.44
N GLU A 769 -44.61 33.79 26.74
CA GLU A 769 -45.28 34.95 27.35
C GLU A 769 -44.59 36.30 27.07
N TYR A 770 -43.35 36.28 26.56
CA TYR A 770 -42.55 37.46 26.22
C TYR A 770 -42.41 37.65 24.70
N GLY A 771 -43.08 36.83 23.88
CA GLY A 771 -43.07 36.91 22.42
C GLY A 771 -41.87 36.24 21.73
N ASN A 772 -41.04 35.51 22.46
CA ASN A 772 -39.89 34.79 21.88
C ASN A 772 -40.30 33.37 21.42
N PRO A 773 -39.68 32.83 20.34
CA PRO A 773 -39.94 31.46 19.91
C PRO A 773 -39.61 30.42 20.99
N LYS A 774 -40.55 29.53 21.30
CA LYS A 774 -40.37 28.48 22.29
C LYS A 774 -39.48 27.36 21.71
N ILE A 775 -38.42 27.01 22.43
CA ILE A 775 -37.46 25.97 22.02
C ILE A 775 -38.04 24.60 22.37
N ALA A 776 -38.32 23.75 21.38
CA ALA A 776 -38.86 22.41 21.57
C ALA A 776 -37.81 21.44 22.13
N LYS A 777 -36.57 21.52 21.64
CA LYS A 777 -35.43 20.73 22.12
C LYS A 777 -34.13 21.55 22.07
N SER A 778 -33.31 21.45 23.12
CA SER A 778 -31.96 22.02 23.16
C SER A 778 -31.08 21.46 22.03
N ARG A 779 -30.07 22.24 21.59
CA ARG A 779 -29.15 21.85 20.50
C ARG A 779 -28.54 20.47 20.78
N SER A 780 -28.74 19.51 19.88
CA SER A 780 -28.04 18.23 19.89
C SER A 780 -26.65 18.37 19.29
N ILE A 781 -25.69 17.61 19.83
CA ILE A 781 -24.36 17.48 19.23
C ILE A 781 -24.45 16.46 18.10
N LYS A 782 -24.06 16.87 16.90
CA LYS A 782 -23.81 15.98 15.75
C LYS A 782 -22.31 15.86 15.53
N PHE A 783 -21.89 14.79 14.90
CA PHE A 783 -20.51 14.57 14.53
C PHE A 783 -20.38 14.59 13.01
N ARG A 784 -19.29 15.17 12.53
CA ARG A 784 -18.88 15.10 11.13
C ARG A 784 -17.63 14.25 11.06
N SER A 785 -17.63 13.20 10.25
CA SER A 785 -16.45 12.40 9.92
C SER A 785 -16.25 12.35 8.41
N GLU A 786 -15.02 12.51 7.92
CA GLU A 786 -14.71 12.28 6.51
C GLU A 786 -14.42 10.80 6.28
N MET A 787 -15.13 10.21 5.32
CA MET A 787 -15.06 8.79 5.01
C MET A 787 -14.80 8.59 3.52
N ALA A 788 -13.86 7.71 3.21
CA ALA A 788 -13.71 7.16 1.87
C ALA A 788 -14.62 5.93 1.75
N VAL A 789 -15.50 5.97 0.76
CA VAL A 789 -16.52 4.95 0.50
C VAL A 789 -16.48 4.51 -0.95
N PHE A 790 -17.00 3.31 -1.19
CA PHE A 790 -16.90 2.54 -2.42
C PHE A 790 -18.29 2.21 -2.94
N ASP A 791 -18.38 1.94 -4.24
CA ASP A 791 -19.61 1.56 -4.92
C ASP A 791 -20.26 0.28 -4.36
N ALA A 792 -21.44 0.39 -3.76
CA ALA A 792 -22.15 -0.76 -3.19
C ALA A 792 -22.63 -1.78 -4.22
N ARG A 793 -22.68 -1.45 -5.52
CA ARG A 793 -23.01 -2.44 -6.56
C ARG A 793 -22.07 -3.65 -6.52
N TYR A 794 -20.78 -3.45 -6.21
CA TYR A 794 -19.81 -4.55 -6.04
C TYR A 794 -20.09 -5.43 -4.82
N LYS A 795 -20.73 -4.89 -3.79
CA LYS A 795 -21.16 -5.64 -2.61
C LYS A 795 -22.44 -6.43 -2.88
N PHE A 796 -23.34 -5.92 -3.73
CA PHE A 796 -24.57 -6.62 -4.12
C PHE A 796 -24.36 -7.70 -5.18
N ALA A 797 -23.29 -7.60 -5.98
CA ALA A 797 -22.94 -8.62 -6.96
C ALA A 797 -22.64 -9.98 -6.30
N THR A 798 -23.29 -11.05 -6.78
CA THR A 798 -23.13 -12.40 -6.21
C THR A 798 -22.09 -13.24 -6.94
N THR A 799 -21.67 -12.81 -8.14
CA THR A 799 -20.70 -13.51 -8.98
C THR A 799 -19.34 -13.68 -8.30
N ALA A 800 -18.71 -14.84 -8.52
CA ALA A 800 -17.41 -15.16 -7.93
C ALA A 800 -16.30 -14.19 -8.38
N SER A 801 -16.35 -13.76 -9.66
CA SER A 801 -15.43 -12.77 -10.22
C SER A 801 -15.52 -11.42 -9.51
N ALA A 802 -16.73 -10.92 -9.22
CA ALA A 802 -16.93 -9.66 -8.52
C ALA A 802 -16.41 -9.72 -7.07
N LYS A 803 -16.68 -10.83 -6.36
CA LYS A 803 -16.17 -11.04 -4.99
C LYS A 803 -14.64 -11.13 -4.95
N SER A 804 -14.04 -11.85 -5.90
CA SER A 804 -12.58 -11.97 -6.01
C SER A 804 -11.93 -10.61 -6.32
N TYR A 805 -12.51 -9.84 -7.24
CA TYR A 805 -12.04 -8.50 -7.57
C TYR A 805 -12.13 -7.55 -6.37
N LEU A 806 -13.27 -7.53 -5.67
CA LEU A 806 -13.44 -6.70 -4.47
C LEU A 806 -12.40 -7.05 -3.39
N ASN A 807 -12.13 -8.34 -3.17
CA ASN A 807 -11.08 -8.78 -2.24
C ASN A 807 -9.69 -8.30 -2.64
N ALA A 808 -9.35 -8.37 -3.93
CA ALA A 808 -8.07 -7.89 -4.45
C ALA A 808 -7.90 -6.37 -4.29
N VAL A 809 -8.97 -5.60 -4.50
CA VAL A 809 -8.96 -4.14 -4.24
C VAL A 809 -8.71 -3.85 -2.76
N ILE A 810 -9.40 -4.55 -1.85
CA ILE A 810 -9.23 -4.34 -0.40
C ILE A 810 -7.78 -4.65 0.00
N GLU A 811 -7.21 -5.77 -0.46
CA GLU A 811 -5.82 -6.15 -0.19
C GLU A 811 -4.82 -5.13 -0.72
N ASN A 812 -5.06 -4.59 -1.92
CA ASN A 812 -4.21 -3.57 -2.51
C ASN A 812 -4.21 -2.27 -1.68
N ILE A 813 -5.38 -1.82 -1.20
CA ILE A 813 -5.49 -0.65 -0.32
C ILE A 813 -4.80 -0.91 1.02
N VAL A 814 -5.02 -2.08 1.62
CA VAL A 814 -4.34 -2.48 2.85
C VAL A 814 -2.82 -2.44 2.66
N ASN A 815 -2.31 -2.96 1.55
CA ASN A 815 -0.87 -2.94 1.24
C ASN A 815 -0.33 -1.50 1.15
N TYR A 816 -1.01 -0.59 0.44
CA TYR A 816 -0.58 0.81 0.38
C TYR A 816 -0.52 1.44 1.78
N VAL A 817 -1.51 1.20 2.62
CA VAL A 817 -1.62 1.83 3.95
C VAL A 817 -0.70 1.20 4.99
N THR A 818 -0.51 -0.12 4.97
CA THR A 818 0.20 -0.85 6.03
C THR A 818 1.62 -1.23 5.66
N VAL A 819 2.01 -1.13 4.38
CA VAL A 819 3.37 -1.47 3.91
C VAL A 819 4.04 -0.27 3.27
N VAL A 820 3.41 0.38 2.28
CA VAL A 820 4.04 1.47 1.51
C VAL A 820 4.13 2.77 2.31
N LEU A 821 3.03 3.26 2.87
CA LEU A 821 3.02 4.53 3.62
C LEU A 821 3.93 4.56 4.86
N PRO A 822 4.05 3.48 5.66
CA PRO A 822 4.99 3.42 6.77
C PRO A 822 6.46 3.59 6.36
N THR A 823 6.87 3.18 5.16
CA THR A 823 8.26 3.40 4.69
C THR A 823 8.51 4.84 4.27
N LEU A 824 7.46 5.56 3.86
CA LEU A 824 7.51 6.98 3.50
C LEU A 824 7.51 7.90 4.74
N LYS A 825 6.94 7.47 5.86
CA LYS A 825 6.80 8.30 7.07
C LYS A 825 8.13 8.87 7.61
N PRO A 826 9.22 8.08 7.77
CA PRO A 826 10.49 8.60 8.26
C PRO A 826 11.08 9.70 7.36
N MET A 827 10.64 9.77 6.10
CA MET A 827 11.08 10.75 5.11
C MET A 827 10.31 12.08 5.20
N LEU A 828 9.16 12.11 5.88
CA LEU A 828 8.37 13.32 6.07
C LEU A 828 9.02 14.26 7.09
N LEU A 829 9.00 15.57 6.81
CA LEU A 829 9.51 16.63 7.69
C LEU A 829 8.61 16.79 8.93
N GLU A 830 9.19 16.76 10.13
CA GLU A 830 8.58 17.03 11.45
C GLU A 830 7.04 16.88 11.52
N ARG A 831 6.28 17.99 11.44
CA ARG A 831 4.81 18.05 11.59
C ARG A 831 4.04 17.82 10.29
N THR A 832 4.61 17.03 9.39
CA THR A 832 3.99 16.69 8.11
C THR A 832 3.36 15.31 8.20
N GLU A 833 2.07 15.24 7.91
CA GLU A 833 1.31 13.99 7.91
C GLU A 833 0.96 13.61 6.46
N GLY A 834 1.13 12.33 6.12
CA GLY A 834 0.75 11.78 4.83
C GLY A 834 -0.37 10.75 4.99
N TYR A 835 -1.43 10.90 4.19
CA TYR A 835 -2.57 9.98 4.18
C TYR A 835 -2.87 9.46 2.79
N PHE A 836 -3.29 8.19 2.72
CA PHE A 836 -3.86 7.60 1.53
C PHE A 836 -5.28 8.14 1.31
N VAL A 837 -5.53 8.64 0.10
CA VAL A 837 -6.87 9.03 -0.36
C VAL A 837 -7.11 8.37 -1.71
N PRO A 838 -8.16 7.54 -1.88
CA PRO A 838 -8.48 6.99 -3.19
C PRO A 838 -8.91 8.12 -4.15
N ILE A 839 -8.57 7.99 -5.44
CA ILE A 839 -9.02 8.94 -6.47
C ILE A 839 -10.56 8.95 -6.51
N THR A 840 -11.15 10.13 -6.62
CA THR A 840 -12.62 10.25 -6.71
C THR A 840 -13.08 9.90 -8.12
N THR A 841 -13.83 8.80 -8.24
CA THR A 841 -14.38 8.29 -9.50
C THR A 841 -15.90 8.15 -9.48
N MET A 842 -16.53 8.54 -8.36
CA MET A 842 -17.98 8.59 -8.16
C MET A 842 -18.41 9.93 -7.57
N GLY A 843 -19.71 10.21 -7.65
CA GLY A 843 -20.30 11.47 -7.19
C GLY A 843 -20.16 12.58 -8.22
N TYR A 844 -20.07 13.82 -7.75
CA TYR A 844 -19.88 14.99 -8.62
C TYR A 844 -18.41 15.42 -8.60
N ILE A 845 -17.89 15.72 -9.78
CA ILE A 845 -16.54 16.23 -10.01
C ILE A 845 -16.64 17.61 -10.67
N ASP A 846 -15.76 18.52 -10.27
CA ASP A 846 -15.70 19.84 -10.88
C ASP A 846 -15.05 19.74 -12.26
N ALA A 847 -15.83 20.07 -13.30
CA ALA A 847 -15.36 20.08 -14.67
C ALA A 847 -15.60 21.44 -15.31
N ARG A 848 -14.63 21.88 -16.09
CA ARG A 848 -14.78 23.02 -16.99
C ARG A 848 -15.50 22.56 -18.25
N THR A 849 -16.65 23.16 -18.51
CA THR A 849 -17.50 22.91 -19.68
C THR A 849 -17.05 23.76 -20.89
N GLU A 850 -17.65 23.55 -22.07
CA GLU A 850 -17.32 24.27 -23.32
C GLU A 850 -17.37 25.80 -23.18
N ASP A 851 -18.30 26.31 -22.38
CA ASP A 851 -18.47 27.75 -22.12
C ASP A 851 -17.39 28.32 -21.16
N GLY A 852 -16.44 27.50 -20.72
CA GLY A 852 -15.38 27.86 -19.80
C GLY A 852 -15.81 27.92 -18.33
N VAL A 853 -17.08 27.67 -18.03
CA VAL A 853 -17.66 27.64 -16.68
C VAL A 853 -17.34 26.32 -15.98
N VAL A 854 -16.91 26.41 -14.72
CA VAL A 854 -16.70 25.25 -13.85
C VAL A 854 -18.05 24.85 -13.25
N THR A 855 -18.50 23.65 -13.58
CA THR A 855 -19.80 23.10 -13.14
C THR A 855 -19.57 21.70 -12.58
N PRO A 856 -20.22 21.32 -11.48
CA PRO A 856 -20.17 19.96 -10.97
C PRO A 856 -20.91 19.01 -11.92
N ILE A 857 -20.22 17.99 -12.44
CA ILE A 857 -20.79 16.95 -13.29
C ILE A 857 -20.64 15.58 -12.63
N PRO A 858 -21.52 14.61 -12.89
CA PRO A 858 -21.30 13.25 -12.43
C PRO A 858 -20.00 12.65 -12.98
N ALA A 859 -19.21 12.02 -12.10
CA ALA A 859 -17.99 11.33 -12.49
C ALA A 859 -18.29 10.12 -13.40
N GLU A 860 -19.35 9.39 -13.08
CA GLU A 860 -19.82 8.26 -13.86
C GLU A 860 -20.67 8.73 -15.03
N ASN A 861 -20.23 8.40 -16.25
CA ASN A 861 -20.89 8.79 -17.48
C ASN A 861 -21.44 7.55 -18.21
N GLN A 862 -22.63 7.71 -18.80
CA GLN A 862 -23.19 6.77 -19.75
C GLN A 862 -22.72 7.14 -21.16
N PHE A 863 -22.21 6.17 -21.91
CA PHE A 863 -21.76 6.39 -23.29
C PHE A 863 -22.73 5.71 -24.26
N THR A 864 -23.15 6.43 -25.30
CA THR A 864 -23.93 5.86 -26.42
C THR A 864 -23.10 5.91 -27.69
N VAL A 865 -22.76 4.73 -28.23
CA VAL A 865 -21.91 4.58 -29.42
C VAL A 865 -22.74 3.97 -30.55
N ARG A 866 -22.71 4.58 -31.72
CA ARG A 866 -23.37 4.08 -32.93
C ARG A 866 -22.31 3.58 -33.91
N TYR A 867 -22.37 2.29 -34.23
CA TYR A 867 -21.51 1.68 -35.24
C TYR A 867 -22.28 1.45 -36.53
N TYR A 868 -21.68 1.83 -37.65
CA TYR A 868 -22.21 1.55 -38.99
C TYR A 868 -21.48 0.32 -39.55
N LEU A 869 -22.22 -0.74 -39.86
CA LEU A 869 -21.71 -2.06 -40.26
C LEU A 869 -22.37 -2.54 -41.56
N THR A 870 -21.67 -3.43 -42.29
CA THR A 870 -22.27 -4.22 -43.37
C THR A 870 -23.24 -5.27 -42.81
N ALA A 871 -24.20 -5.75 -43.62
CA ALA A 871 -25.10 -6.84 -43.19
C ALA A 871 -24.35 -8.10 -42.72
N ALA A 872 -23.26 -8.48 -43.40
CA ALA A 872 -22.45 -9.64 -43.03
C ALA A 872 -21.84 -9.49 -41.63
N ASN A 873 -21.21 -8.35 -41.33
CA ASN A 873 -20.60 -8.09 -40.03
C ASN A 873 -21.64 -7.96 -38.91
N ARG A 874 -22.83 -7.42 -39.20
CA ARG A 874 -23.93 -7.32 -38.24
C ARG A 874 -24.51 -8.68 -37.86
N SER A 875 -24.49 -9.67 -38.77
CA SER A 875 -24.97 -11.02 -38.50
C SER A 875 -24.01 -11.87 -37.65
N ASN A 876 -22.77 -11.43 -37.49
CA ASN A 876 -21.72 -12.16 -36.78
C ASN A 876 -21.71 -11.81 -35.27
N SER A 877 -22.27 -12.70 -34.44
CA SER A 877 -22.35 -12.51 -32.98
C SER A 877 -20.99 -12.38 -32.29
N ASP A 878 -19.96 -13.08 -32.78
CA ASP A 878 -18.63 -13.07 -32.19
C ASP A 878 -17.94 -11.73 -32.44
N LEU A 879 -18.08 -11.19 -33.65
CA LEU A 879 -17.58 -9.87 -34.01
C LEU A 879 -18.25 -8.78 -33.18
N LEU A 880 -19.58 -8.82 -32.98
CA LEU A 880 -20.29 -7.85 -32.15
C LEU A 880 -19.81 -7.90 -30.68
N THR A 881 -19.51 -9.08 -30.17
CA THR A 881 -18.95 -9.26 -28.82
C THR A 881 -17.55 -8.66 -28.70
N GLN A 882 -16.69 -8.87 -29.71
CA GLN A 882 -15.37 -8.26 -29.77
C GLN A 882 -15.43 -6.73 -29.89
N ILE A 883 -16.32 -6.20 -30.74
CA ILE A 883 -16.55 -4.75 -30.86
C ILE A 883 -16.91 -4.20 -29.49
N ARG A 884 -17.91 -4.77 -28.80
CA ARG A 884 -18.33 -4.30 -27.47
C ARG A 884 -17.17 -4.26 -26.47
N LYS A 885 -16.38 -5.32 -26.39
CA LYS A 885 -15.23 -5.40 -25.47
C LYS A 885 -14.16 -4.36 -25.79
N LYS A 886 -13.84 -4.17 -27.08
CA LYS A 886 -12.89 -3.13 -27.50
C LYS A 886 -13.42 -1.72 -27.25
N THR A 887 -14.73 -1.50 -27.46
CA THR A 887 -15.37 -0.20 -27.20
C THR A 887 -15.18 0.22 -25.74
N SER A 888 -15.50 -0.66 -24.78
CA SER A 888 -15.36 -0.33 -23.36
C SER A 888 -13.91 -0.12 -22.95
N GLN A 889 -12.98 -0.95 -23.46
CA GLN A 889 -11.53 -0.79 -23.23
C GLN A 889 -11.01 0.57 -23.74
N VAL A 890 -11.27 0.93 -25.00
CA VAL A 890 -10.77 2.19 -25.58
C VAL A 890 -11.33 3.41 -24.85
N ILE A 891 -12.62 3.40 -24.47
CA ILE A 891 -13.21 4.49 -23.69
C ILE A 891 -12.55 4.57 -22.31
N ASN A 892 -12.37 3.44 -21.62
CA ASN A 892 -11.75 3.41 -20.30
C ASN A 892 -10.29 3.89 -20.33
N ASP A 893 -9.49 3.44 -21.29
CA ASP A 893 -8.09 3.84 -21.45
C ASP A 893 -7.97 5.33 -21.74
N TYR A 894 -8.89 5.89 -22.54
CA TYR A 894 -8.94 7.32 -22.81
C TYR A 894 -9.27 8.13 -21.55
N LEU A 895 -10.31 7.74 -20.81
CA LEU A 895 -10.69 8.37 -19.53
C LEU A 895 -9.59 8.24 -18.45
N GLY A 896 -8.82 7.15 -18.49
CA GLY A 896 -7.71 6.91 -17.57
C GLY A 896 -6.44 7.73 -17.87
N SER A 897 -6.27 8.21 -19.11
CA SER A 897 -5.05 8.90 -19.55
C SER A 897 -5.23 10.41 -19.76
N HIS A 898 -6.46 10.90 -19.93
CA HIS A 898 -6.74 12.29 -20.25
C HIS A 898 -7.66 12.94 -19.20
N LEU A 899 -7.36 14.19 -18.82
CA LEU A 899 -8.25 15.02 -17.99
C LEU A 899 -9.27 15.79 -18.83
N THR A 900 -8.90 16.11 -20.08
CA THR A 900 -9.80 16.70 -21.07
C THR A 900 -10.44 15.58 -21.86
N ILE A 901 -11.75 15.45 -21.73
CA ILE A 901 -12.53 14.40 -22.36
C ILE A 901 -13.29 14.98 -23.56
N SER A 902 -12.99 14.47 -24.76
CA SER A 902 -13.61 14.88 -26.01
C SER A 902 -14.33 13.71 -26.68
N ALA A 903 -15.63 13.86 -26.95
CA ALA A 903 -16.41 12.84 -27.64
C ALA A 903 -15.86 12.52 -29.05
N THR A 904 -15.38 13.55 -29.74
CA THR A 904 -14.80 13.43 -31.09
C THR A 904 -13.49 12.64 -31.07
N GLU A 905 -12.61 12.89 -30.10
CA GLU A 905 -11.34 12.16 -30.01
C GLU A 905 -11.54 10.70 -29.62
N ILE A 906 -12.49 10.41 -28.72
CA ILE A 906 -12.90 9.04 -28.41
C ILE A 906 -13.42 8.34 -29.67
N GLY A 907 -14.29 9.00 -30.44
CA GLY A 907 -14.78 8.49 -31.72
C GLY A 907 -13.66 8.16 -32.71
N ASN A 908 -12.67 9.05 -32.85
CA ASN A 908 -11.52 8.83 -33.72
C ASN A 908 -10.69 7.62 -33.28
N LYS A 909 -10.36 7.50 -31.99
CA LYS A 909 -9.63 6.32 -31.47
C LYS A 909 -10.40 5.03 -31.65
N LEU A 910 -11.72 5.04 -31.47
CA LEU A 910 -12.58 3.89 -31.73
C LEU A 910 -12.56 3.50 -33.22
N SER A 911 -12.55 4.49 -34.13
CA SER A 911 -12.45 4.25 -35.57
C SER A 911 -11.11 3.59 -35.93
N GLU A 912 -9.99 4.12 -35.42
CA GLU A 912 -8.64 3.58 -35.66
C GLU A 912 -8.51 2.13 -35.14
N THR A 913 -9.07 1.84 -33.97
CA THR A 913 -8.92 0.52 -33.33
C THR A 913 -9.78 -0.56 -33.99
N LEU A 914 -10.87 -0.16 -34.65
CA LEU A 914 -11.87 -1.04 -35.27
C LEU A 914 -11.91 -0.94 -36.80
N ASP A 915 -10.94 -0.27 -37.42
CA ASP A 915 -10.90 0.15 -38.84
C ASP A 915 -11.28 -0.94 -39.86
N THR A 916 -10.96 -2.21 -39.58
CA THR A 916 -11.29 -3.35 -40.47
C THR A 916 -12.67 -3.96 -40.23
N SER A 917 -13.31 -3.66 -39.10
CA SER A 917 -14.54 -4.29 -38.62
C SER A 917 -15.78 -3.41 -38.84
N ILE A 918 -15.60 -2.09 -38.95
CA ILE A 918 -16.69 -1.09 -39.03
C ILE A 918 -16.52 -0.16 -40.24
N ILE A 919 -17.62 0.43 -40.71
CA ILE A 919 -17.62 1.44 -41.78
C ILE A 919 -17.46 2.85 -41.19
N GLY A 920 -18.01 3.06 -39.99
CA GLY A 920 -17.91 4.33 -39.28
C GLY A 920 -18.43 4.20 -37.84
N VAL A 921 -18.06 5.17 -37.01
CA VAL A 921 -18.47 5.27 -35.61
C VAL A 921 -18.90 6.70 -35.30
N GLU A 922 -19.95 6.83 -34.51
CA GLU A 922 -20.44 8.10 -33.99
C GLU A 922 -20.69 7.95 -32.49
N LEU A 923 -20.11 8.86 -31.69
CA LEU A 923 -20.35 8.93 -30.25
C LEU A 923 -21.35 10.06 -30.01
N ASP A 924 -22.47 9.75 -29.33
CA ASP A 924 -23.41 10.78 -28.87
C ASP A 924 -22.72 11.67 -27.81
N ALA A 925 -23.28 12.86 -27.54
CA ALA A 925 -22.79 13.72 -26.47
C ALA A 925 -22.88 13.03 -25.09
N MET A 926 -21.94 13.40 -24.23
CA MET A 926 -21.68 12.81 -22.90
C MET A 926 -22.46 13.57 -21.82
N GLY A 927 -22.41 13.05 -20.58
CA GLY A 927 -23.09 13.64 -19.44
C GLY A 927 -24.50 13.09 -19.18
N PRO A 928 -25.13 13.49 -18.07
CA PRO A 928 -26.46 12.99 -17.66
C PRO A 928 -27.56 13.38 -18.67
N ASP A 929 -27.45 14.57 -19.26
CA ASP A 929 -28.42 15.14 -20.20
C ASP A 929 -28.01 14.96 -21.67
N LYS A 930 -26.89 14.27 -21.93
CA LYS A 930 -26.30 14.03 -23.26
C LYS A 930 -26.07 15.32 -24.07
N ASP A 931 -25.55 16.35 -23.41
CA ASP A 931 -25.33 17.67 -23.98
C ASP A 931 -23.84 18.08 -24.03
N MET A 932 -22.95 17.32 -23.38
CA MET A 932 -21.54 17.67 -23.28
C MET A 932 -20.69 17.00 -24.36
N ARG A 933 -20.08 17.77 -25.29
CA ARG A 933 -19.13 17.19 -26.27
C ARG A 933 -17.69 17.25 -25.77
N LEU A 934 -17.37 18.23 -24.94
CA LEU A 934 -16.06 18.46 -24.36
C LEU A 934 -16.18 18.89 -22.89
N PHE A 935 -15.37 18.31 -22.01
CA PHE A 935 -15.16 18.86 -20.68
C PHE A 935 -13.74 18.56 -20.17
N THR A 936 -13.22 19.41 -19.29
CA THR A 936 -11.92 19.20 -18.63
C THR A 936 -12.11 19.07 -17.13
N VAL A 937 -11.70 17.95 -16.56
CA VAL A 937 -11.70 17.75 -15.10
C VAL A 937 -10.65 18.66 -14.47
N VAL A 938 -11.06 19.44 -13.47
CA VAL A 938 -10.20 20.49 -12.87
C VAL A 938 -9.16 19.92 -11.91
N SER A 939 -9.50 18.84 -11.20
CA SER A 939 -8.64 18.24 -10.17
C SER A 939 -8.07 16.91 -10.63
N GLU A 940 -6.75 16.71 -10.46
CA GLU A 940 -6.09 15.42 -10.72
C GLU A 940 -6.51 14.31 -9.74
N ALA A 941 -7.07 14.69 -8.59
CA ALA A 941 -7.60 13.77 -7.59
C ALA A 941 -9.01 13.25 -7.92
N ALA A 942 -9.58 13.68 -9.06
CA ALA A 942 -10.87 13.26 -9.56
C ALA A 942 -10.76 12.79 -11.02
N ARG A 943 -11.57 11.81 -11.42
CA ARG A 943 -11.59 11.31 -12.80
C ARG A 943 -13.00 10.96 -13.23
N ALA A 944 -13.30 11.21 -14.51
CA ALA A 944 -14.49 10.69 -15.15
C ALA A 944 -14.30 9.19 -15.43
N THR A 945 -15.36 8.40 -15.28
CA THR A 945 -15.35 6.95 -15.51
C THR A 945 -16.60 6.49 -16.23
N ILE A 946 -16.56 5.28 -16.79
CA ILE A 946 -17.74 4.61 -17.35
C ILE A 946 -18.63 4.16 -16.17
N GLY A 947 -19.90 4.55 -16.21
CA GLY A 947 -20.89 4.13 -15.22
C GLY A 947 -21.12 2.61 -15.24
N LYS A 948 -21.63 2.06 -14.14
CA LYS A 948 -21.84 0.61 -13.97
C LYS A 948 -23.31 0.28 -13.69
N LYS A 949 -23.74 -0.92 -14.07
CA LYS A 949 -25.08 -1.42 -13.76
C LYS A 949 -25.04 -2.86 -13.30
N LEU A 950 -25.91 -3.18 -12.36
CA LEU A 950 -26.21 -4.56 -11.99
C LEU A 950 -27.18 -5.16 -13.00
N ASP A 951 -26.96 -6.42 -13.34
CA ASP A 951 -27.82 -7.19 -14.23
C ASP A 951 -27.91 -8.65 -13.75
N ILE A 952 -28.97 -9.34 -14.14
CA ILE A 952 -29.10 -10.78 -13.86
C ILE A 952 -28.43 -11.55 -15.00
N GLU A 953 -27.38 -12.29 -14.67
CA GLU A 953 -26.71 -13.16 -15.65
C GLU A 953 -27.55 -14.41 -15.94
N ALA A 954 -27.25 -15.10 -17.05
CA ALA A 954 -27.95 -16.33 -17.43
C ALA A 954 -27.84 -17.45 -16.37
N SER A 955 -26.85 -17.38 -15.48
CA SER A 955 -26.68 -18.26 -14.31
C SER A 955 -27.68 -17.99 -13.17
N GLY A 956 -28.43 -16.89 -13.23
CA GLY A 956 -29.30 -16.42 -12.14
C GLY A 956 -28.55 -15.65 -11.04
N ASP A 957 -27.26 -15.38 -11.22
CA ASP A 957 -26.45 -14.52 -10.36
C ASP A 957 -26.57 -13.04 -10.72
N ILE A 958 -26.30 -12.17 -9.74
CA ILE A 958 -26.24 -10.73 -9.96
C ILE A 958 -24.84 -10.38 -10.43
N GLY A 959 -24.72 -10.04 -11.71
CA GLY A 959 -23.49 -9.60 -12.36
C GLY A 959 -23.38 -8.07 -12.47
N LEU A 960 -22.21 -7.62 -12.91
CA LEU A 960 -21.92 -6.21 -13.20
C LEU A 960 -21.62 -6.06 -14.69
N LYS A 961 -22.09 -4.96 -15.28
CA LYS A 961 -21.77 -4.55 -16.65
C LYS A 961 -21.53 -3.05 -16.73
N ASP A 962 -20.70 -2.64 -17.69
CA ASP A 962 -20.54 -1.22 -18.02
C ASP A 962 -21.82 -0.65 -18.63
N ASP A 963 -22.13 0.61 -18.30
CA ASP A 963 -23.26 1.37 -18.84
C ASP A 963 -22.88 2.02 -20.18
N VAL A 964 -22.58 1.16 -21.16
CA VAL A 964 -22.32 1.54 -22.55
C VAL A 964 -23.45 1.02 -23.43
N VAL A 965 -24.17 1.93 -24.07
CA VAL A 965 -25.22 1.61 -25.03
C VAL A 965 -24.62 1.58 -26.42
N ILE A 966 -24.56 0.40 -27.03
CA ILE A 966 -24.06 0.24 -28.39
C ILE A 966 -25.23 0.00 -29.34
N VAL A 967 -25.35 0.86 -30.35
CA VAL A 967 -26.34 0.73 -31.42
C VAL A 967 -25.62 0.33 -32.70
N TYR A 968 -26.03 -0.80 -33.26
CA TYR A 968 -25.53 -1.25 -34.56
C TYR A 968 -26.50 -0.79 -35.65
N ASN A 969 -26.01 0.01 -36.60
CA ASN A 969 -26.75 0.50 -37.75
C ASN A 969 -26.27 -0.23 -39.00
N ARG A 970 -27.21 -0.69 -39.83
CA ARG A 970 -26.87 -1.29 -41.13
C ARG A 970 -26.59 -0.16 -42.12
N HIS A 971 -25.46 -0.25 -42.80
CA HIS A 971 -25.09 0.70 -43.85
C HIS A 971 -24.43 -0.04 -45.00
N ASP A 972 -25.24 -0.58 -45.92
CA ASP A 972 -24.79 -1.22 -47.15
C ASP A 972 -25.65 -0.77 -48.35
N THR A 973 -25.17 -1.08 -49.56
CA THR A 973 -25.77 -0.70 -50.83
C THR A 973 -26.89 -1.64 -51.30
N THR A 974 -27.21 -2.68 -50.53
CA THR A 974 -28.17 -3.72 -50.92
C THR A 974 -29.52 -3.47 -50.26
N ALA A 975 -30.56 -3.31 -51.07
CA ALA A 975 -31.87 -2.79 -50.69
C ALA A 975 -32.82 -3.76 -49.96
N ASP A 976 -32.34 -4.94 -49.54
CA ASP A 976 -33.18 -5.99 -48.94
C ASP A 976 -33.07 -6.05 -47.41
#